data_AF-A0A411DMV6-F1
#
_entry.id   AF-A0A411DMV6-F1
#
_cell.length_a   1.000
_cell.length_b   1.000
_cell.length_c   1.000
_cell.angle_alpha   90.00
_cell.angle_beta   90.00
_cell.angle_gamma   90.00
#
_symmetry.space_group_name_H-M   'P 1'
#
loop_
_entity.id
_entity.type
_entity.pdbx_description
1 polymer ?
#
loop_
_entity_poly.entity_id
_entity_poly.type
_entity_poly.pdbx_seq_one_letter_code
_entity_poly.pdbx_strand_id
1 'polypeptide(L)'
;MAHRIYLYNYDQKTNQTFDTYLGEWNYEIPLLLYPLLAEDIKVEGVEFFSDKNQGIVQLRYFFNLLADTYQLHYKKAYYEPVNKMFEFLEALPYDTFVLNATDVFNMNEEEHTVQAKEWLVEIQQKSKLYKKAVKARNLSLLDSLFSQTGYSSFLEILQTDWINYGLGYFEELAYKKAASSVFEENGKFGLKDAKGAVLAPAVYDDIFEADDYYNISVIQKGALFGYLQSDGKEWISPVYEDAFDVFDFGQEPLGEVKVNGKSGILKIYSNTWMVPAEYDAIERTAYGFFGVEKDGKFGVYSDENGLVIPVESENPYEYDYFPELFFTRQKGTGKRKYYTKEGNYLGDFLEGSISKASTCFWVKPNKFDKKGRLIDERGRLIIDEADQLILIDNFETLAVRKNKSWKIYHALKHQFLLENEYVSKVKAESNRYKNNVFILETNVGSGLFDAGNGNWLITPQPEIKQIHYLENGFLSVQKNEGYQLFDFENGLSAQLYDYISNPLNYRTEEGLLFLYQGENMLRMHEDRSIRRVEASEYGAVYLDRYSFRGKDLEYFTSFYNRWKSQTGKNAEQFMEVGTIKKMAFDEKENQNYHEALRLFELSAQKGDMDSLVEIGLLLTDPEIESLFDPQRGIAYYEKAAQRNHPVAWNNLGALYHNGIGYSFNIKKAIEAYEKSAELGDEMALVNLGDLYYFGQHVKQDYNKALDFYQKAEKKYAYNYDKISEIYYQLRDYKNLLVYLKKDYDQSYSGIYYGIIYEHGMGVKTDLKKAIKYYEQANTYSAYEYATQRLMYYFGEDPAFKNEKKYLKWSAFAEKHGFETD
;
A
#
# COMPACT_ATOMS: atom_id res chain seq x y z
N MET A 1 7.58 10.51 6.84
CA MET A 1 7.23 10.91 5.46
C MET A 1 6.17 9.91 4.99
N ALA A 2 5.10 10.36 4.34
CA ALA A 2 4.18 9.43 3.71
C ALA A 2 4.90 8.82 2.51
N HIS A 3 4.95 7.50 2.42
CA HIS A 3 5.51 6.81 1.25
C HIS A 3 4.40 6.73 0.18
N ARG A 4 4.71 7.18 -1.03
CA ARG A 4 3.72 7.45 -2.08
C ARG A 4 4.05 6.73 -3.38
N ILE A 5 3.02 6.55 -4.20
CA ILE A 5 3.15 6.11 -5.58
C ILE A 5 2.66 7.24 -6.48
N TYR A 6 3.40 7.54 -7.54
CA TYR A 6 3.04 8.60 -8.49
C TYR A 6 2.78 8.02 -9.88
N LEU A 7 1.74 8.52 -10.54
CA LEU A 7 1.39 8.19 -11.92
C LEU A 7 1.68 9.38 -12.85
N TYR A 8 2.32 9.17 -13.98
CA TYR A 8 2.63 10.21 -14.98
C TYR A 8 2.14 9.82 -16.38
N ASN A 9 1.97 10.82 -17.26
CA ASN A 9 1.85 10.62 -18.72
C ASN A 9 3.18 10.99 -19.40
N TYR A 10 3.72 10.11 -20.24
CA TYR A 10 5.10 10.19 -20.70
C TYR A 10 5.22 9.83 -22.19
N ASP A 11 6.11 10.49 -22.90
CA ASP A 11 6.51 10.16 -24.28
C ASP A 11 7.86 9.44 -24.27
N GLN A 12 7.83 8.13 -24.56
CA GLN A 12 9.03 7.31 -24.64
C GLN A 12 10.01 7.71 -25.74
N LYS A 13 9.56 8.44 -26.77
CA LYS A 13 10.41 8.84 -27.92
C LYS A 13 11.15 10.14 -27.63
N THR A 14 10.50 11.10 -26.99
CA THR A 14 11.06 12.43 -26.72
C THR A 14 11.57 12.58 -25.30
N ASN A 15 11.29 11.61 -24.42
CA ASN A 15 11.59 11.65 -22.98
C ASN A 15 10.94 12.86 -22.30
N GLN A 16 9.73 13.22 -22.74
CA GLN A 16 8.93 14.30 -22.16
C GLN A 16 7.86 13.72 -21.25
N THR A 17 7.65 14.37 -20.10
CA THR A 17 6.59 14.03 -19.15
C THR A 17 5.55 15.13 -19.18
N PHE A 18 4.29 14.79 -18.95
CA PHE A 18 3.27 15.79 -18.69
C PHE A 18 3.65 16.54 -17.42
N ASP A 19 3.49 17.87 -17.44
CA ASP A 19 4.14 18.79 -16.49
C ASP A 19 3.79 18.53 -15.01
N THR A 20 2.75 17.74 -14.74
CA THR A 20 2.40 17.27 -13.39
C THR A 20 2.08 15.78 -13.38
N TYR A 21 2.18 15.14 -12.21
CA TYR A 21 1.71 13.78 -12.04
C TYR A 21 0.17 13.75 -12.14
N LEU A 22 -0.35 12.66 -12.68
CA LEU A 22 -1.78 12.46 -12.87
C LEU A 22 -2.48 12.07 -11.57
N GLY A 23 -1.77 11.41 -10.64
CA GLY A 23 -2.29 11.01 -9.34
C GLY A 23 -1.19 10.59 -8.37
N GLU A 24 -1.35 10.98 -7.10
CA GLU A 24 -0.51 10.56 -5.97
C GLU A 24 -1.32 9.61 -5.06
N TRP A 25 -0.82 8.41 -4.87
CA TRP A 25 -1.48 7.37 -4.09
C TRP A 25 -0.63 6.96 -2.87
N ASN A 26 -1.26 6.31 -1.90
CA ASN A 26 -0.55 5.74 -0.74
C ASN A 26 0.28 4.50 -1.17
N TYR A 27 0.37 3.50 -0.30
CA TYR A 27 1.23 2.33 -0.43
C TYR A 27 0.85 1.36 -1.57
N GLU A 28 -0.32 1.50 -2.18
CA GLU A 28 -0.83 0.57 -3.19
C GLU A 28 -1.56 1.26 -4.34
N ILE A 29 -1.59 0.61 -5.50
CA ILE A 29 -2.41 1.03 -6.66
C ILE A 29 -3.90 0.91 -6.29
N PRO A 30 -4.70 1.98 -6.42
CA PRO A 30 -6.13 1.92 -6.14
C PRO A 30 -6.84 0.82 -6.92
N LEU A 31 -7.66 0.02 -6.23
CA LEU A 31 -8.38 -1.09 -6.86
C LEU A 31 -9.24 -0.64 -8.06
N LEU A 32 -9.86 0.55 -7.98
CA LEU A 32 -10.63 1.09 -9.11
C LEU A 32 -9.79 1.39 -10.35
N LEU A 33 -8.52 1.74 -10.17
CA LEU A 33 -7.62 2.15 -11.26
C LEU A 33 -6.65 1.07 -11.71
N TYR A 34 -6.66 -0.10 -11.07
CA TYR A 34 -5.79 -1.21 -11.42
C TYR A 34 -5.80 -1.56 -12.93
N PRO A 35 -6.96 -1.65 -13.61
CA PRO A 35 -6.99 -1.95 -15.04
C PRO A 35 -6.27 -0.93 -15.93
N LEU A 36 -6.06 0.30 -15.46
CA LEU A 36 -5.41 1.38 -16.21
C LEU A 36 -3.93 1.09 -16.49
N LEU A 37 -3.25 0.36 -15.61
CA LEU A 37 -1.78 0.18 -15.64
C LEU A 37 -1.36 -1.24 -16.01
N ALA A 38 -2.32 -2.14 -16.19
CA ALA A 38 -2.06 -3.57 -16.09
C ALA A 38 -1.93 -4.29 -17.45
N GLU A 39 -1.97 -3.54 -18.56
CA GLU A 39 -1.80 -4.06 -19.92
C GLU A 39 -0.42 -3.72 -20.47
N ASP A 40 0.27 -4.71 -21.05
CA ASP A 40 1.61 -4.57 -21.65
C ASP A 40 2.65 -3.87 -20.75
N ILE A 41 2.49 -4.00 -19.43
CA ILE A 41 3.33 -3.34 -18.44
C ILE A 41 4.77 -3.87 -18.47
N LYS A 42 5.73 -2.95 -18.48
CA LYS A 42 7.17 -3.22 -18.44
C LYS A 42 7.80 -2.48 -17.28
N VAL A 43 8.86 -3.06 -16.72
CA VAL A 43 9.63 -2.43 -15.65
C VAL A 43 11.02 -2.07 -16.16
N GLU A 44 11.44 -0.82 -15.96
CA GLU A 44 12.81 -0.36 -16.18
C GLU A 44 13.31 0.30 -14.88
N GLY A 45 14.27 -0.35 -14.22
CA GLY A 45 14.72 0.07 -12.90
C GLY A 45 13.62 -0.09 -11.84
N VAL A 46 12.99 1.03 -11.48
CA VAL A 46 11.92 1.14 -10.46
C VAL A 46 10.63 1.72 -11.03
N GLU A 47 10.59 1.97 -12.34
CA GLU A 47 9.47 2.60 -13.02
C GLU A 47 8.72 1.57 -13.88
N PHE A 48 7.39 1.68 -13.88
CA PHE A 48 6.50 0.78 -14.62
C PHE A 48 5.82 1.52 -15.77
N PHE A 49 6.06 1.07 -16.99
CA PHE A 49 5.56 1.66 -18.21
C PHE A 49 4.39 0.84 -18.75
N SER A 50 3.26 1.47 -19.06
CA SER A 50 2.09 0.81 -19.66
C SER A 50 1.48 1.65 -20.78
N ASP A 51 0.81 0.99 -21.73
CA ASP A 51 0.17 1.67 -22.86
C ASP A 51 -1.10 2.42 -22.40
N LYS A 52 -1.13 3.74 -22.64
CA LYS A 52 -2.26 4.60 -22.23
C LYS A 52 -3.58 4.12 -22.82
N ASN A 53 -3.61 3.91 -24.13
CA ASN A 53 -4.85 3.67 -24.86
C ASN A 53 -5.46 2.32 -24.48
N GLN A 54 -4.62 1.29 -24.36
CA GLN A 54 -5.07 -0.02 -23.90
C GLN A 54 -5.53 0.02 -22.44
N GLY A 55 -4.80 0.71 -21.56
CA GLY A 55 -5.17 0.92 -20.17
C GLY A 55 -6.55 1.57 -20.03
N ILE A 56 -6.80 2.66 -20.77
CA ILE A 56 -8.10 3.35 -20.79
C ILE A 56 -9.22 2.40 -21.22
N VAL A 57 -8.99 1.56 -22.24
CA VAL A 57 -9.97 0.58 -22.72
C VAL A 57 -10.30 -0.47 -21.63
N GLN A 58 -9.29 -1.01 -20.94
CA GLN A 58 -9.53 -1.99 -19.86
C GLN A 58 -10.28 -1.35 -18.68
N LEU A 59 -9.89 -0.14 -18.29
CA LEU A 59 -10.57 0.63 -17.25
C LEU A 59 -12.04 0.86 -17.62
N ARG A 60 -12.33 1.21 -18.88
CA ARG A 60 -13.69 1.38 -19.38
C ARG A 60 -14.52 0.11 -19.29
N TYR A 61 -13.95 -1.05 -19.64
CA TYR A 61 -14.67 -2.32 -19.48
C TYR A 61 -14.99 -2.63 -18.01
N PHE A 62 -14.06 -2.34 -17.11
CA PHE A 62 -14.27 -2.56 -15.69
C PHE A 62 -15.34 -1.62 -15.10
N PHE A 63 -15.29 -0.33 -15.43
CA PHE A 63 -16.31 0.63 -14.99
C PHE A 63 -17.71 0.29 -15.54
N ASN A 64 -17.80 -0.22 -16.77
CA ASN A 64 -19.07 -0.73 -17.30
C ASN A 64 -19.58 -1.95 -16.51
N LEU A 65 -18.70 -2.88 -16.13
CA LEU A 65 -19.10 -3.99 -15.25
C LEU A 65 -19.64 -3.49 -13.91
N LEU A 66 -18.95 -2.53 -13.28
CA LEU A 66 -19.41 -1.91 -12.02
C LEU A 66 -20.80 -1.28 -12.19
N ALA A 67 -20.99 -0.52 -13.28
CA ALA A 67 -22.27 0.14 -13.57
C ALA A 67 -23.39 -0.86 -13.87
N ASP A 68 -23.11 -1.97 -14.54
CA ASP A 68 -24.06 -3.05 -14.80
C ASP A 68 -24.45 -3.77 -13.50
N THR A 69 -23.46 -4.18 -12.70
CA THR A 69 -23.67 -4.92 -11.44
C THR A 69 -24.46 -4.11 -10.42
N TYR A 70 -24.16 -2.80 -10.29
CA TYR A 70 -24.79 -1.93 -9.30
C TYR A 70 -25.89 -1.02 -9.87
N GLN A 71 -26.25 -1.18 -11.15
CA GLN A 71 -27.28 -0.42 -11.85
C GLN A 71 -27.07 1.11 -11.76
N LEU A 72 -25.88 1.58 -12.17
CA LEU A 72 -25.46 2.98 -12.00
C LEU A 72 -25.58 3.84 -13.27
N HIS A 73 -25.76 3.25 -14.46
CA HIS A 73 -25.72 3.93 -15.76
C HIS A 73 -26.59 5.21 -15.86
N TYR A 74 -27.72 5.25 -15.17
CA TYR A 74 -28.67 6.36 -15.22
C TYR A 74 -28.50 7.38 -14.07
N LYS A 75 -27.58 7.14 -13.13
CA LYS A 75 -27.36 8.02 -11.98
C LYS A 75 -26.39 9.13 -12.34
N LYS A 76 -26.85 10.38 -12.32
CA LYS A 76 -26.03 11.58 -12.57
C LYS A 76 -24.77 11.64 -11.72
N ALA A 77 -24.91 11.33 -10.43
CA ALA A 77 -23.78 11.28 -9.49
C ALA A 77 -22.67 10.30 -9.92
N TYR A 78 -22.99 9.26 -10.70
CA TYR A 78 -22.01 8.31 -11.23
C TYR A 78 -21.46 8.75 -12.58
N TYR A 79 -22.32 8.99 -13.58
CA TYR A 79 -21.83 9.18 -14.95
C TYR A 79 -21.05 10.48 -15.13
N GLU A 80 -21.33 11.53 -14.37
CA GLU A 80 -20.67 12.84 -14.51
C GLU A 80 -19.18 12.80 -14.14
N PRO A 81 -18.78 12.36 -12.93
CA PRO A 81 -17.36 12.22 -12.59
C PRO A 81 -16.65 11.14 -13.42
N VAL A 82 -17.32 10.02 -13.74
CA VAL A 82 -16.73 8.96 -14.58
C VAL A 82 -16.45 9.46 -16.00
N ASN A 83 -17.37 10.21 -16.61
CA ASN A 83 -17.14 10.81 -17.92
C ASN A 83 -15.99 11.82 -17.88
N LYS A 84 -15.95 12.68 -16.85
CA LYS A 84 -14.88 13.66 -16.67
C LYS A 84 -13.50 12.99 -16.53
N MET A 85 -13.42 11.88 -15.78
CA MET A 85 -12.21 11.07 -15.66
C MET A 85 -11.76 10.54 -17.02
N PHE A 86 -12.67 9.97 -17.82
CA PHE A 86 -12.31 9.45 -19.14
C PHE A 86 -11.97 10.54 -20.15
N GLU A 87 -12.70 11.66 -20.17
CA GLU A 87 -12.36 12.83 -21.02
C GLU A 87 -10.95 13.34 -20.69
N PHE A 88 -10.59 13.42 -19.42
CA PHE A 88 -9.24 13.74 -18.97
C PHE A 88 -8.19 12.76 -19.50
N LEU A 89 -8.35 11.46 -19.24
CA LEU A 89 -7.37 10.45 -19.65
C LEU A 89 -7.18 10.42 -21.17
N GLU A 90 -8.24 10.66 -21.94
CA GLU A 90 -8.21 10.73 -23.41
C GLU A 90 -7.54 12.02 -23.93
N ALA A 91 -7.65 13.13 -23.19
CA ALA A 91 -7.04 14.41 -23.55
C ALA A 91 -5.51 14.47 -23.33
N LEU A 92 -4.95 13.50 -22.59
CA LEU A 92 -3.51 13.45 -22.31
C LEU A 92 -2.66 13.37 -23.58
N PRO A 93 -1.56 14.14 -23.69
CA PRO A 93 -0.83 14.30 -24.94
C PRO A 93 0.01 13.08 -25.36
N TYR A 94 0.46 12.27 -24.41
CA TYR A 94 1.40 11.17 -24.67
C TYR A 94 0.74 9.80 -24.59
N ASP A 95 1.37 8.77 -25.17
CA ASP A 95 0.79 7.43 -25.34
C ASP A 95 1.16 6.41 -24.24
N THR A 96 1.99 6.81 -23.27
CA THR A 96 2.47 5.93 -22.20
C THR A 96 2.11 6.46 -20.81
N PHE A 97 1.75 5.57 -19.90
CA PHE A 97 1.66 5.83 -18.46
C PHE A 97 2.89 5.30 -17.75
N VAL A 98 3.39 6.06 -16.77
CA VAL A 98 4.55 5.67 -15.94
C VAL A 98 4.16 5.71 -14.47
N LEU A 99 4.28 4.57 -13.80
CA LEU A 99 4.11 4.47 -12.35
C LEU A 99 5.49 4.46 -11.69
N ASN A 100 5.70 5.32 -10.69
CA ASN A 100 6.91 5.33 -9.88
C ASN A 100 6.56 5.06 -8.41
N ALA A 101 7.12 3.99 -7.84
CA ALA A 101 6.86 3.51 -6.48
C ALA A 101 8.11 3.54 -5.58
N THR A 102 9.12 4.34 -5.94
CA THR A 102 10.41 4.36 -5.24
C THR A 102 10.28 4.68 -3.75
N ASP A 103 9.38 5.59 -3.38
CA ASP A 103 9.15 5.94 -1.97
C ASP A 103 8.61 4.75 -1.18
N VAL A 104 7.75 3.92 -1.77
CA VAL A 104 7.24 2.70 -1.13
C VAL A 104 8.36 1.67 -0.99
N PHE A 105 9.23 1.53 -1.99
CA PHE A 105 10.33 0.57 -1.93
C PHE A 105 11.35 0.86 -0.82
N ASN A 106 11.50 2.12 -0.40
CA ASN A 106 12.35 2.51 0.73
C ASN A 106 11.88 1.94 2.09
N MET A 107 10.68 1.35 2.17
CA MET A 107 10.14 0.76 3.40
C MET A 107 10.69 -0.64 3.70
N ASN A 108 11.36 -1.28 2.73
CA ASN A 108 11.89 -2.63 2.84
C ASN A 108 13.43 -2.59 2.63
N GLU A 109 14.14 -3.48 3.30
CA GLU A 109 15.61 -3.61 3.19
C GLU A 109 16.03 -4.29 1.87
N GLU A 110 15.09 -4.86 1.12
CA GLU A 110 15.33 -5.47 -0.19
C GLU A 110 15.66 -4.44 -1.27
N GLU A 111 16.51 -4.83 -2.22
CA GLU A 111 16.88 -4.00 -3.37
C GLU A 111 15.62 -3.59 -4.17
N HIS A 112 15.50 -2.30 -4.51
CA HIS A 112 14.32 -1.78 -5.21
C HIS A 112 14.02 -2.51 -6.53
N THR A 113 15.06 -2.99 -7.22
CA THR A 113 14.91 -3.74 -8.48
C THR A 113 14.32 -5.14 -8.29
N VAL A 114 14.42 -5.71 -7.08
CA VAL A 114 13.78 -6.98 -6.71
C VAL A 114 12.31 -6.70 -6.41
N GLN A 115 12.04 -5.73 -5.54
CA GLN A 115 10.68 -5.30 -5.20
C GLN A 115 9.87 -4.92 -6.46
N ALA A 116 10.48 -4.19 -7.40
CA ALA A 116 9.83 -3.80 -8.65
C ALA A 116 9.45 -5.01 -9.55
N LYS A 117 10.25 -6.09 -9.53
CA LYS A 117 9.92 -7.34 -10.25
C LYS A 117 8.78 -8.10 -9.59
N GLU A 118 8.73 -8.11 -8.26
CA GLU A 118 7.64 -8.76 -7.52
C GLU A 118 6.32 -8.02 -7.75
N TRP A 119 6.34 -6.69 -7.67
CA TRP A 119 5.19 -5.84 -8.03
C TRP A 119 4.75 -6.05 -9.47
N LEU A 120 5.69 -6.20 -10.42
CA LEU A 120 5.32 -6.52 -11.81
C LEU A 120 4.52 -7.83 -11.90
N VAL A 121 4.95 -8.87 -11.17
CA VAL A 121 4.25 -10.17 -11.12
C VAL A 121 2.87 -10.01 -10.48
N GLU A 122 2.78 -9.28 -9.37
CA GLU A 122 1.50 -8.99 -8.70
C GLU A 122 0.54 -8.23 -9.62
N ILE A 123 1.03 -7.21 -10.32
CA ILE A 123 0.26 -6.43 -11.30
C ILE A 123 -0.24 -7.30 -12.43
N GLN A 124 0.59 -8.19 -12.96
CA GLN A 124 0.15 -9.12 -13.99
C GLN A 124 -0.87 -10.13 -13.47
N GLN A 125 -0.75 -10.61 -12.23
CA GLN A 125 -1.72 -11.53 -11.61
C GLN A 125 -3.08 -10.85 -11.37
N LYS A 126 -3.08 -9.68 -10.74
CA LYS A 126 -4.29 -8.88 -10.54
C LYS A 126 -4.90 -8.47 -11.89
N SER A 127 -4.11 -8.07 -12.89
CA SER A 127 -4.57 -7.82 -14.27
C SER A 127 -5.41 -8.97 -14.82
N LYS A 128 -4.88 -10.19 -14.71
CA LYS A 128 -5.58 -11.41 -15.14
C LYS A 128 -6.90 -11.59 -14.40
N LEU A 129 -6.94 -11.29 -13.11
CA LEU A 129 -8.15 -11.37 -12.30
C LEU A 129 -9.22 -10.34 -12.71
N TYR A 130 -8.84 -9.07 -12.95
CA TYR A 130 -9.75 -8.03 -13.45
C TYR A 130 -10.30 -8.40 -14.83
N LYS A 131 -9.45 -8.85 -15.76
CA LYS A 131 -9.89 -9.33 -17.08
C LYS A 131 -10.83 -10.52 -16.96
N LYS A 132 -10.56 -11.45 -16.04
CA LYS A 132 -11.42 -12.60 -15.75
C LYS A 132 -12.78 -12.15 -15.24
N ALA A 133 -12.84 -11.19 -14.31
CA ALA A 133 -14.07 -10.62 -13.77
C ALA A 133 -14.91 -9.92 -14.85
N VAL A 134 -14.28 -9.03 -15.64
CA VAL A 134 -14.89 -8.33 -16.78
C VAL A 134 -15.45 -9.31 -17.80
N LYS A 135 -14.64 -10.29 -18.21
CA LYS A 135 -15.06 -11.32 -19.17
C LYS A 135 -16.20 -12.17 -18.64
N ALA A 136 -16.12 -12.59 -17.37
CA ALA A 136 -17.15 -13.40 -16.72
C ALA A 136 -18.41 -12.60 -16.37
N ARG A 137 -18.37 -11.26 -16.50
CA ARG A 137 -19.36 -10.33 -15.97
C ARG A 137 -19.70 -10.61 -14.50
N ASN A 138 -18.71 -11.03 -13.74
CA ASN A 138 -18.87 -11.39 -12.34
C ASN A 138 -17.85 -10.63 -11.50
N LEU A 139 -18.35 -9.61 -10.81
CA LEU A 139 -17.54 -8.78 -9.93
C LEU A 139 -17.04 -9.55 -8.70
N SER A 140 -17.74 -10.61 -8.27
CA SER A 140 -17.38 -11.39 -7.07
C SER A 140 -16.03 -12.12 -7.20
N LEU A 141 -15.52 -12.27 -8.43
CA LEU A 141 -14.19 -12.82 -8.68
C LEU A 141 -13.07 -11.91 -8.18
N LEU A 142 -13.39 -10.68 -7.80
CA LEU A 142 -12.49 -9.72 -7.21
C LEU A 142 -12.65 -9.59 -5.69
N ASP A 143 -13.56 -10.36 -5.07
CA ASP A 143 -13.85 -10.21 -3.63
C ASP A 143 -12.62 -10.50 -2.75
N SER A 144 -11.72 -11.38 -3.20
CA SER A 144 -10.48 -11.67 -2.49
C SER A 144 -9.54 -10.46 -2.38
N LEU A 145 -9.69 -9.45 -3.25
CA LEU A 145 -8.89 -8.23 -3.23
C LEU A 145 -9.23 -7.34 -2.02
N PHE A 146 -10.37 -7.55 -1.37
CA PHE A 146 -10.77 -6.77 -0.19
C PHE A 146 -10.08 -7.20 1.10
N SER A 147 -9.48 -8.40 1.13
CA SER A 147 -8.85 -8.99 2.33
C SER A 147 -7.75 -8.13 2.97
N GLN A 148 -7.19 -7.19 2.22
CA GLN A 148 -6.13 -6.27 2.65
C GLN A 148 -6.58 -4.81 2.64
N THR A 149 -7.88 -4.54 2.39
CA THR A 149 -8.44 -3.18 2.32
C THR A 149 -9.41 -2.91 3.47
N GLY A 150 -9.65 -1.63 3.75
CA GLY A 150 -10.71 -1.20 4.68
C GLY A 150 -12.13 -1.26 4.09
N TYR A 151 -12.31 -1.76 2.87
CA TYR A 151 -13.59 -1.80 2.16
C TYR A 151 -14.08 -3.23 1.98
N SER A 152 -15.39 -3.41 1.95
CA SER A 152 -16.07 -4.70 1.78
C SER A 152 -16.61 -4.93 0.36
N SER A 153 -16.66 -3.88 -0.47
CA SER A 153 -17.11 -3.98 -1.87
C SER A 153 -16.66 -2.77 -2.71
N PHE A 154 -16.69 -2.91 -4.04
CA PHE A 154 -16.45 -1.77 -4.94
C PHE A 154 -17.54 -0.70 -4.85
N LEU A 155 -18.77 -1.06 -4.49
CA LEU A 155 -19.83 -0.06 -4.28
C LEU A 155 -19.47 0.88 -3.13
N GLU A 156 -18.92 0.34 -2.04
CA GLU A 156 -18.46 1.12 -0.89
C GLU A 156 -17.32 2.08 -1.29
N ILE A 157 -16.35 1.59 -2.07
CA ILE A 157 -15.27 2.42 -2.63
C ILE A 157 -15.85 3.54 -3.50
N LEU A 158 -16.75 3.22 -4.44
CA LEU A 158 -17.36 4.20 -5.33
C LEU A 158 -18.17 5.28 -4.60
N GLN A 159 -18.80 4.92 -3.47
CA GLN A 159 -19.64 5.80 -2.65
C GLN A 159 -18.86 6.59 -1.60
N THR A 160 -17.56 6.38 -1.48
CA THR A 160 -16.71 7.15 -0.57
C THR A 160 -16.55 8.58 -1.10
N ASP A 161 -16.90 9.58 -0.29
CA ASP A 161 -17.06 10.98 -0.71
C ASP A 161 -15.85 11.53 -1.49
N TRP A 162 -14.63 11.31 -1.00
CA TRP A 162 -13.42 11.84 -1.65
C TRP A 162 -13.02 11.09 -2.93
N ILE A 163 -13.42 9.82 -3.09
CA ILE A 163 -13.07 9.00 -4.26
C ILE A 163 -13.83 9.47 -5.51
N ASN A 164 -15.02 10.05 -5.31
CA ASN A 164 -15.83 10.65 -6.37
C ASN A 164 -15.94 9.74 -7.62
N TYR A 165 -16.35 8.49 -7.40
CA TYR A 165 -16.47 7.45 -8.44
C TYR A 165 -15.20 7.24 -9.28
N GLY A 166 -14.02 7.44 -8.70
CA GLY A 166 -12.72 7.21 -9.34
C GLY A 166 -12.01 8.50 -9.78
N LEU A 167 -12.73 9.60 -10.00
CA LEU A 167 -12.12 10.88 -10.38
C LEU A 167 -11.20 11.44 -9.27
N GLY A 168 -11.55 11.19 -8.00
CA GLY A 168 -10.79 11.68 -6.85
C GLY A 168 -9.42 11.01 -6.63
N TYR A 169 -9.10 9.97 -7.40
CA TYR A 169 -7.76 9.40 -7.44
C TYR A 169 -6.80 10.13 -8.38
N PHE A 170 -7.30 11.08 -9.17
CA PHE A 170 -6.50 11.91 -10.05
C PHE A 170 -6.37 13.30 -9.48
N GLU A 171 -5.20 13.90 -9.70
CA GLU A 171 -4.95 15.27 -9.31
C GLU A 171 -5.90 16.22 -10.01
N GLU A 172 -6.55 17.07 -9.22
CA GLU A 172 -7.50 18.06 -9.74
C GLU A 172 -6.86 18.99 -10.77
N LEU A 173 -5.58 19.26 -10.58
CA LEU A 173 -4.77 20.11 -11.42
C LEU A 173 -4.45 19.44 -12.75
N ALA A 174 -4.16 18.14 -12.75
CA ALA A 174 -3.87 17.40 -13.98
C ALA A 174 -5.04 17.43 -14.96
N TYR A 175 -6.26 17.17 -14.48
CA TYR A 175 -7.43 17.19 -15.36
C TYR A 175 -7.97 18.58 -15.69
N LYS A 176 -7.70 19.60 -14.85
CA LYS A 176 -7.96 21.00 -15.20
C LYS A 176 -6.97 21.51 -16.25
N LYS A 177 -5.68 21.21 -16.12
CA LYS A 177 -4.62 21.59 -17.07
C LYS A 177 -4.82 20.91 -18.41
N ALA A 178 -5.11 19.61 -18.43
CA ALA A 178 -5.47 18.89 -19.66
C ALA A 178 -6.72 19.46 -20.37
N ALA A 179 -7.54 20.25 -19.67
CA ALA A 179 -8.75 20.84 -20.23
C ALA A 179 -8.51 22.16 -20.97
N SER A 180 -7.31 22.77 -20.93
CA SER A 180 -7.02 24.06 -21.60
C SER A 180 -5.67 24.08 -22.30
N SER A 181 -5.55 24.80 -23.42
CA SER A 181 -4.29 24.99 -24.15
C SER A 181 -4.16 26.42 -24.65
N VAL A 182 -2.93 26.93 -24.68
CA VAL A 182 -2.61 28.22 -25.32
C VAL A 182 -2.73 28.08 -26.84
N PHE A 183 -3.32 29.06 -27.49
CA PHE A 183 -3.35 29.17 -28.94
C PHE A 183 -2.93 30.57 -29.40
N GLU A 184 -2.41 30.66 -30.61
CA GLU A 184 -1.99 31.91 -31.23
C GLU A 184 -2.92 32.28 -32.40
N GLU A 185 -3.36 33.52 -32.45
CA GLU A 185 -4.09 34.12 -33.57
C GLU A 185 -3.57 35.54 -33.83
N ASN A 186 -3.12 35.81 -35.07
CA ASN A 186 -2.57 37.12 -35.47
C ASN A 186 -1.40 37.64 -34.61
N GLY A 187 -0.54 36.75 -34.11
CA GLY A 187 0.60 37.13 -33.26
C GLY A 187 0.22 37.49 -31.83
N LYS A 188 -0.98 37.10 -31.38
CA LYS A 188 -1.47 37.25 -30.00
C LYS A 188 -1.89 35.90 -29.46
N PHE A 189 -1.76 35.73 -28.15
CA PHE A 189 -2.06 34.48 -27.45
C PHE A 189 -3.38 34.55 -26.70
N GLY A 190 -4.10 33.43 -26.69
CA GLY A 190 -5.36 33.20 -25.97
C GLY A 190 -5.43 31.77 -25.41
N LEU A 191 -6.51 31.45 -24.71
CA LEU A 191 -6.76 30.11 -24.14
C LEU A 191 -7.99 29.47 -24.79
N LYS A 192 -7.90 28.18 -25.07
CA LYS A 192 -9.02 27.36 -25.55
C LYS A 192 -9.12 26.04 -24.78
N ASP A 193 -10.30 25.47 -24.71
CA ASP A 193 -10.50 24.16 -24.09
C ASP A 193 -10.08 23.00 -25.02
N ALA A 194 -10.10 21.78 -24.51
CA ALA A 194 -9.80 20.55 -25.27
C ALA A 194 -10.74 20.32 -26.47
N LYS A 195 -11.94 20.92 -26.48
CA LYS A 195 -12.92 20.85 -27.58
C LYS A 195 -12.76 22.02 -28.57
N GLY A 196 -11.78 22.90 -28.34
CA GLY A 196 -11.47 24.06 -29.17
C GLY A 196 -12.31 25.30 -28.89
N ALA A 197 -13.13 25.32 -27.83
CA ALA A 197 -13.88 26.51 -27.43
C ALA A 197 -12.93 27.54 -26.81
N VAL A 198 -13.05 28.80 -27.21
CA VAL A 198 -12.20 29.88 -26.69
C VAL A 198 -12.61 30.22 -25.26
N LEU A 199 -11.68 30.03 -24.32
CA LEU A 199 -11.81 30.36 -22.90
C LEU A 199 -11.37 31.82 -22.63
N ALA A 200 -10.25 32.23 -23.24
CA ALA A 200 -9.78 33.62 -23.25
C ALA A 200 -9.38 34.03 -24.69
N PRO A 201 -9.75 35.22 -25.16
CA PRO A 201 -9.46 35.64 -26.52
C PRO A 201 -7.97 35.86 -26.76
N ALA A 202 -7.54 35.73 -28.02
CA ALA A 202 -6.16 35.98 -28.44
C ALA A 202 -5.80 37.48 -28.41
N VAL A 203 -5.54 38.02 -27.23
CA VAL A 203 -5.27 39.47 -27.02
C VAL A 203 -3.99 39.76 -26.25
N TYR A 204 -3.32 38.73 -25.73
CA TYR A 204 -2.11 38.86 -24.93
C TYR A 204 -0.86 38.78 -25.82
N ASP A 205 0.16 39.56 -25.47
CA ASP A 205 1.49 39.47 -26.09
C ASP A 205 2.20 38.17 -25.71
N ASP A 206 1.94 37.67 -24.49
CA ASP A 206 2.39 36.37 -24.01
C ASP A 206 1.44 35.85 -22.93
N ILE A 207 1.35 34.52 -22.81
CA ILE A 207 0.71 33.80 -21.69
C ILE A 207 1.78 32.84 -21.18
N PHE A 208 2.38 33.18 -20.05
CA PHE A 208 3.41 32.37 -19.43
C PHE A 208 2.83 31.06 -18.90
N GLU A 209 3.71 30.09 -18.63
CA GLU A 209 3.32 28.82 -18.05
C GLU A 209 2.52 29.05 -16.76
N ALA A 210 1.41 28.33 -16.63
CA ALA A 210 0.55 28.44 -15.44
C ALA A 210 1.23 27.76 -14.25
N ASP A 211 1.07 28.33 -13.06
CA ASP A 211 1.54 27.69 -11.84
C ASP A 211 0.83 26.34 -11.62
N ASP A 212 1.55 25.38 -11.03
CA ASP A 212 1.05 24.02 -10.89
C ASP A 212 -0.18 23.93 -9.97
N TYR A 213 -0.31 24.81 -8.96
CA TYR A 213 -1.28 24.66 -7.88
C TYR A 213 -2.61 25.39 -8.10
N TYR A 214 -2.58 26.58 -8.71
CA TYR A 214 -3.77 27.39 -8.95
C TYR A 214 -4.15 27.46 -10.44
N ASN A 215 -3.27 26.98 -11.34
CA ASN A 215 -3.40 27.11 -12.79
C ASN A 215 -3.61 28.56 -13.22
N ILE A 216 -2.84 29.47 -12.65
CA ILE A 216 -2.84 30.88 -12.99
C ILE A 216 -1.54 31.19 -13.74
N SER A 217 -1.69 31.70 -14.95
CA SER A 217 -0.60 32.20 -15.78
C SER A 217 -0.36 33.67 -15.49
N VAL A 218 0.92 34.08 -15.47
CA VAL A 218 1.27 35.47 -15.74
C VAL A 218 0.89 35.79 -17.19
N ILE A 219 0.31 36.95 -17.44
CA ILE A 219 -0.07 37.41 -18.78
C ILE A 219 0.56 38.75 -19.09
N GLN A 220 1.03 38.93 -20.32
CA GLN A 220 1.61 40.16 -20.79
C GLN A 220 0.73 40.87 -21.81
N LYS A 221 0.59 42.19 -21.67
CA LYS A 221 -0.02 43.05 -22.68
C LYS A 221 0.73 44.39 -22.76
N GLY A 222 1.44 44.61 -23.85
CA GLY A 222 2.39 45.71 -23.99
C GLY A 222 3.55 45.54 -23.01
N ALA A 223 3.81 46.58 -22.22
CA ALA A 223 4.86 46.59 -21.19
C ALA A 223 4.33 46.24 -19.78
N LEU A 224 3.09 45.72 -19.69
CA LEU A 224 2.43 45.47 -18.42
C LEU A 224 2.06 44.00 -18.25
N PHE A 225 2.00 43.58 -16.99
CA PHE A 225 1.78 42.20 -16.57
C PHE A 225 0.57 42.08 -15.63
N GLY A 226 -0.09 40.92 -15.68
CA GLY A 226 -1.26 40.55 -14.87
C GLY A 226 -1.38 39.03 -14.69
N TYR A 227 -2.55 38.54 -14.27
CA TYR A 227 -2.78 37.13 -13.95
C TYR A 227 -4.10 36.60 -14.54
N LEU A 228 -4.02 35.48 -15.26
CA LEU A 228 -5.11 34.80 -15.96
C LEU A 228 -5.22 33.34 -15.52
N GLN A 229 -6.41 32.90 -15.11
CA GLN A 229 -6.67 31.51 -14.77
C GLN A 229 -6.94 30.66 -16.02
N SER A 230 -6.62 29.37 -15.96
CA SER A 230 -6.75 28.42 -17.07
C SER A 230 -8.18 28.23 -17.61
N ASP A 231 -9.21 28.58 -16.82
CA ASP A 231 -10.60 28.62 -17.26
C ASP A 231 -10.96 29.88 -18.07
N GLY A 232 -9.99 30.77 -18.27
CA GLY A 232 -10.11 32.03 -19.00
C GLY A 232 -10.43 33.25 -18.12
N LYS A 233 -10.55 33.09 -16.80
CA LYS A 233 -10.83 34.20 -15.89
C LYS A 233 -9.59 35.07 -15.63
N GLU A 234 -9.65 36.33 -16.05
CA GLU A 234 -8.63 37.33 -15.71
C GLU A 234 -8.87 37.87 -14.29
N TRP A 235 -8.03 37.45 -13.33
CA TRP A 235 -8.12 37.92 -11.94
C TRP A 235 -7.51 39.30 -11.77
N ILE A 236 -6.39 39.54 -12.45
CA ILE A 236 -5.65 40.79 -12.40
C ILE A 236 -5.34 41.20 -13.83
N SER A 237 -5.91 42.31 -14.28
CA SER A 237 -5.61 42.86 -15.60
C SER A 237 -4.14 43.29 -15.71
N PRO A 238 -3.54 43.30 -16.91
CA PRO A 238 -2.17 43.77 -17.10
C PRO A 238 -1.98 45.25 -16.71
N VAL A 239 -1.55 45.51 -15.48
CA VAL A 239 -1.38 46.85 -14.90
C VAL A 239 -0.05 47.05 -14.16
N TYR A 240 0.73 45.98 -13.94
CA TYR A 240 1.99 46.01 -13.20
C TYR A 240 3.19 46.06 -14.15
N GLU A 241 4.29 46.69 -13.71
CA GLU A 241 5.52 46.81 -14.50
C GLU A 241 6.24 45.46 -14.69
N ASP A 242 6.02 44.56 -13.75
CA ASP A 242 6.58 43.22 -13.68
C ASP A 242 5.64 42.37 -12.80
N ALA A 243 5.53 41.08 -13.08
CA ALA A 243 4.78 40.14 -12.26
C ALA A 243 5.48 38.77 -12.29
N PHE A 244 5.49 38.11 -11.13
CA PHE A 244 6.14 36.81 -10.96
C PHE A 244 5.11 35.70 -10.79
N ASP A 245 5.56 34.47 -10.94
CA ASP A 245 4.72 33.29 -10.74
C ASP A 245 4.03 33.31 -9.37
N VAL A 246 2.84 32.75 -9.35
CA VAL A 246 1.97 32.71 -8.18
C VAL A 246 2.49 31.69 -7.18
N PHE A 247 2.28 31.94 -5.89
CA PHE A 247 2.71 31.06 -4.80
C PHE A 247 1.67 31.02 -3.66
N ASP A 248 1.78 30.00 -2.79
CA ASP A 248 0.83 29.73 -1.71
C ASP A 248 1.45 29.88 -0.31
N PHE A 249 0.76 30.59 0.58
CA PHE A 249 0.97 30.60 2.04
C PHE A 249 -0.35 30.62 2.84
N GLY A 250 -1.52 30.37 2.23
CA GLY A 250 -2.80 30.55 2.91
C GLY A 250 -4.06 30.16 2.11
N GLN A 251 -5.15 30.93 2.27
CA GLN A 251 -6.45 30.60 1.65
C GLN A 251 -6.58 31.05 0.19
N GLU A 252 -5.65 31.87 -0.32
CA GLU A 252 -5.71 32.46 -1.65
C GLU A 252 -4.29 32.62 -2.26
N PRO A 253 -4.15 32.48 -3.60
CA PRO A 253 -2.89 32.67 -4.31
C PRO A 253 -2.30 34.05 -4.11
N LEU A 254 -0.97 34.09 -4.01
CA LEU A 254 -0.17 35.29 -3.84
C LEU A 254 0.74 35.51 -5.04
N GLY A 255 0.87 36.76 -5.50
CA GLY A 255 1.80 37.10 -6.58
C GLY A 255 2.66 38.30 -6.22
N GLU A 256 3.97 38.18 -6.47
CA GLU A 256 4.87 39.33 -6.41
C GLU A 256 4.71 40.18 -7.68
N VAL A 257 4.59 41.49 -7.51
CA VAL A 257 4.49 42.46 -8.60
C VAL A 257 5.38 43.67 -8.35
N LYS A 258 5.73 44.38 -9.42
CA LYS A 258 6.45 45.67 -9.32
C LYS A 258 5.59 46.87 -9.67
N VAL A 259 5.75 47.92 -8.86
CA VAL A 259 5.14 49.24 -9.04
C VAL A 259 6.21 50.30 -8.81
N ASN A 260 6.49 51.14 -9.81
CA ASN A 260 7.55 52.16 -9.77
C ASN A 260 8.92 51.59 -9.34
N GLY A 261 9.26 50.39 -9.83
CA GLY A 261 10.50 49.69 -9.47
C GLY A 261 10.56 49.14 -8.04
N LYS A 262 9.46 49.14 -7.27
CA LYS A 262 9.38 48.54 -5.93
C LYS A 262 8.57 47.25 -5.96
N SER A 263 9.04 46.22 -5.26
CA SER A 263 8.36 44.94 -5.10
C SER A 263 7.30 45.00 -4.01
N GLY A 264 6.16 44.34 -4.26
CA GLY A 264 5.10 44.08 -3.30
C GLY A 264 4.42 42.74 -3.58
N ILE A 265 3.64 42.22 -2.63
CA ILE A 265 2.92 40.96 -2.78
C ILE A 265 1.40 41.22 -2.69
N LEU A 266 0.69 40.73 -3.70
CA LEU A 266 -0.76 40.78 -3.81
C LEU A 266 -1.39 39.45 -3.44
N LYS A 267 -2.57 39.54 -2.85
CA LYS A 267 -3.57 38.48 -2.82
C LYS A 267 -4.35 38.55 -4.14
N ILE A 268 -4.26 37.53 -4.98
CA ILE A 268 -4.67 37.55 -6.40
C ILE A 268 -6.18 37.53 -6.59
N TYR A 269 -6.91 36.70 -5.85
CA TYR A 269 -8.37 36.60 -5.98
C TYR A 269 -9.12 37.81 -5.42
N SER A 270 -8.65 38.34 -4.30
CA SER A 270 -9.19 39.51 -3.61
C SER A 270 -8.67 40.83 -4.19
N ASN A 271 -7.54 40.78 -4.92
CA ASN A 271 -6.83 41.94 -5.44
C ASN A 271 -6.50 42.97 -4.34
N THR A 272 -5.85 42.49 -3.26
CA THR A 272 -5.45 43.32 -2.11
C THR A 272 -3.97 43.13 -1.78
N TRP A 273 -3.32 44.17 -1.24
CA TRP A 273 -1.92 44.09 -0.81
C TRP A 273 -1.79 43.24 0.46
N MET A 274 -0.91 42.24 0.42
CA MET A 274 -0.41 41.57 1.61
C MET A 274 0.87 42.24 2.10
N VAL A 275 1.81 42.47 1.18
CA VAL A 275 3.02 43.27 1.42
C VAL A 275 2.96 44.47 0.48
N PRO A 276 2.92 45.72 0.98
CA PRO A 276 2.86 46.90 0.13
C PRO A 276 4.07 47.00 -0.81
N ALA A 277 3.87 47.53 -2.02
CA ALA A 277 4.94 47.74 -3.00
C ALA A 277 5.83 48.94 -2.65
N GLU A 278 6.62 48.81 -1.58
CA GLU A 278 7.56 49.85 -1.11
C GLU A 278 8.98 49.34 -0.85
N TYR A 279 9.24 48.07 -1.15
CA TYR A 279 10.51 47.38 -0.88
C TYR A 279 11.36 47.27 -2.16
N ASP A 280 12.68 47.31 -1.99
CA ASP A 280 13.63 47.13 -3.10
C ASP A 280 13.65 45.67 -3.59
N ALA A 281 13.49 44.73 -2.66
CA ALA A 281 13.37 43.30 -2.91
C ALA A 281 12.55 42.64 -1.81
N ILE A 282 11.89 41.53 -2.16
CA ILE A 282 11.18 40.66 -1.22
C ILE A 282 11.67 39.23 -1.42
N GLU A 283 12.05 38.56 -0.34
CA GLU A 283 12.51 37.17 -0.35
C GLU A 283 11.62 36.32 0.54
N ARG A 284 11.25 35.13 0.07
CA ARG A 284 10.47 34.17 0.87
C ARG A 284 11.37 33.52 1.91
N THR A 285 11.14 33.75 3.19
CA THR A 285 12.04 33.29 4.27
C THR A 285 11.51 32.04 4.97
N ALA A 286 10.23 32.04 5.35
CA ALA A 286 9.55 30.91 6.00
C ALA A 286 8.05 30.97 5.68
N TYR A 287 7.30 29.90 5.99
CA TYR A 287 5.86 29.88 5.77
C TYR A 287 5.17 31.05 6.51
N GLY A 288 4.53 31.96 5.77
CA GLY A 288 3.90 33.18 6.31
C GLY A 288 4.86 34.36 6.57
N PHE A 289 6.15 34.24 6.22
CA PHE A 289 7.16 35.28 6.49
C PHE A 289 8.03 35.63 5.27
N PHE A 290 8.20 36.93 5.06
CA PHE A 290 8.94 37.52 3.96
C PHE A 290 10.10 38.38 4.48
N GLY A 291 11.31 38.08 4.03
CA GLY A 291 12.44 38.97 4.15
C GLY A 291 12.22 40.18 3.24
N VAL A 292 12.33 41.38 3.78
CA VAL A 292 12.12 42.62 3.02
C VAL A 292 13.37 43.47 3.05
N GLU A 293 13.75 44.01 1.88
CA GLU A 293 14.87 44.93 1.72
C GLU A 293 14.37 46.35 1.46
N LYS A 294 14.93 47.32 2.18
CA LYS A 294 14.70 48.75 1.95
C LYS A 294 15.98 49.53 2.22
N ASP A 295 16.45 50.29 1.24
CA ASP A 295 17.65 51.14 1.32
C ASP A 295 18.91 50.36 1.78
N GLY A 296 19.04 49.10 1.34
CA GLY A 296 20.16 48.21 1.69
C GLY A 296 20.13 47.65 3.12
N LYS A 297 18.99 47.78 3.82
CA LYS A 297 18.72 47.17 5.13
C LYS A 297 17.67 46.08 5.00
N PHE A 298 17.71 45.13 5.93
CA PHE A 298 16.85 43.95 5.92
C PHE A 298 15.97 43.89 7.16
N GLY A 299 14.72 43.44 6.98
CA GLY A 299 13.75 43.13 8.04
C GLY A 299 12.94 41.87 7.71
N VAL A 300 11.95 41.56 8.54
CA VAL A 300 11.03 40.43 8.31
C VAL A 300 9.59 40.90 8.46
N TYR A 301 8.78 40.60 7.45
CA TYR A 301 7.36 40.86 7.37
C TYR A 301 6.58 39.55 7.52
N SER A 302 5.51 39.57 8.32
CA SER A 302 4.56 38.49 8.52
C SER A 302 3.25 38.83 7.79
N ASP A 303 2.67 37.84 7.13
CA ASP A 303 1.35 37.93 6.53
C ASP A 303 0.22 38.26 7.53
N GLU A 304 0.35 37.81 8.78
CA GLU A 304 -0.60 38.06 9.88
C GLU A 304 -0.33 39.39 10.61
N ASN A 305 0.94 39.65 10.96
CA ASN A 305 1.31 40.71 11.90
C ASN A 305 2.01 41.91 11.26
N GLY A 306 2.22 41.90 9.94
CA GLY A 306 2.97 42.94 9.26
C GLY A 306 4.47 42.88 9.59
N LEU A 307 5.15 44.02 9.67
CA LEU A 307 6.58 44.07 9.95
C LEU A 307 6.91 43.63 11.39
N VAL A 308 7.35 42.39 11.58
CA VAL A 308 7.69 41.78 12.89
C VAL A 308 9.13 42.00 13.31
N ILE A 309 10.05 42.12 12.34
CA ILE A 309 11.45 42.53 12.58
C ILE A 309 11.71 43.78 11.74
N PRO A 310 12.10 44.91 12.36
CA PRO A 310 12.29 46.17 11.66
C PRO A 310 13.43 46.10 10.64
N VAL A 311 13.34 46.93 9.60
CA VAL A 311 14.30 46.97 8.48
C VAL A 311 15.58 47.73 8.88
N GLU A 312 16.35 47.13 9.79
CA GLU A 312 17.53 47.74 10.41
C GLU A 312 18.81 46.89 10.24
N SER A 313 18.69 45.62 9.84
CA SER A 313 19.83 44.72 9.75
C SER A 313 20.71 45.01 8.54
N GLU A 314 22.03 44.87 8.71
CA GLU A 314 23.02 44.92 7.62
C GLU A 314 23.07 43.62 6.80
N ASN A 315 22.42 42.56 7.26
CA ASN A 315 22.40 41.26 6.58
C ASN A 315 20.97 40.71 6.51
N PRO A 316 20.61 39.97 5.46
CA PRO A 316 19.33 39.26 5.38
C PRO A 316 19.11 38.33 6.57
N TYR A 317 17.84 38.14 6.93
CA TYR A 317 17.43 37.17 7.94
C TYR A 317 17.23 35.80 7.30
N GLU A 318 17.86 34.78 7.87
CA GLU A 318 17.62 33.37 7.57
C GLU A 318 16.65 32.78 8.61
N TYR A 319 16.00 31.66 8.31
CA TYR A 319 15.10 30.97 9.23
C TYR A 319 15.60 29.55 9.55
N ASP A 320 15.61 29.23 10.84
CA ASP A 320 15.95 27.91 11.36
C ASP A 320 14.65 27.20 11.74
N TYR A 321 14.22 26.21 10.96
CA TYR A 321 12.97 25.48 11.15
C TYR A 321 12.92 24.69 12.47
N PHE A 322 14.07 24.34 13.03
CA PHE A 322 14.17 23.60 14.27
C PHE A 322 15.26 24.25 15.13
N PRO A 323 14.99 25.48 15.60
CA PRO A 323 13.93 25.66 16.60
C PRO A 323 12.82 26.69 16.31
N GLU A 324 12.55 26.97 15.05
CA GLU A 324 11.56 27.99 14.60
C GLU A 324 11.97 29.42 14.94
N LEU A 325 13.21 29.81 14.60
CA LEU A 325 13.77 31.13 14.88
C LEU A 325 14.35 31.79 13.64
N PHE A 326 14.23 33.12 13.56
CA PHE A 326 14.99 33.93 12.60
C PHE A 326 16.41 34.16 13.11
N PHE A 327 17.38 34.29 12.21
CA PHE A 327 18.73 34.65 12.59
C PHE A 327 19.49 35.46 11.54
N THR A 328 20.51 36.17 12.02
CA THR A 328 21.57 36.74 11.17
C THR A 328 22.94 36.24 11.60
N ARG A 329 23.84 36.06 10.63
CA ARG A 329 25.21 35.58 10.88
C ARG A 329 26.13 36.74 11.26
N GLN A 330 26.95 36.53 12.29
CA GLN A 330 27.98 37.50 12.67
C GLN A 330 29.31 37.22 11.95
N LYS A 331 29.74 38.15 11.08
CA LYS A 331 30.98 38.04 10.31
C LYS A 331 32.18 37.74 11.20
N GLY A 332 32.99 36.75 10.81
CA GLY A 332 34.21 36.35 11.52
C GLY A 332 33.99 35.52 12.78
N THR A 333 32.76 35.10 13.07
CA THR A 333 32.44 34.25 14.23
C THR A 333 31.54 33.08 13.83
N GLY A 334 31.47 32.04 14.67
CA GLY A 334 30.47 30.97 14.53
C GLY A 334 29.12 31.29 15.18
N LYS A 335 28.88 32.56 15.56
CA LYS A 335 27.67 32.99 16.27
C LYS A 335 26.62 33.55 15.33
N ARG A 336 25.37 33.38 15.74
CA ARG A 336 24.16 33.91 15.11
C ARG A 336 23.36 34.71 16.14
N LYS A 337 22.79 35.83 15.70
CA LYS A 337 21.78 36.59 16.46
C LYS A 337 20.44 35.93 16.23
N TYR A 338 19.80 35.42 17.28
CA TYR A 338 18.52 34.70 17.15
C TYR A 338 17.33 35.57 17.57
N TYR A 339 16.22 35.45 16.84
CA TYR A 339 14.96 36.17 17.06
C TYR A 339 13.76 35.22 16.98
N THR A 340 12.75 35.41 17.83
CA THR A 340 11.47 34.67 17.74
C THR A 340 10.65 35.11 16.54
N LYS A 341 9.53 34.41 16.25
CA LYS A 341 8.60 34.78 15.17
C LYS A 341 7.95 36.15 15.38
N GLU A 342 7.81 36.56 16.64
CA GLU A 342 7.32 37.86 17.08
C GLU A 342 8.42 38.93 17.08
N GLY A 343 9.64 38.60 16.65
CA GLY A 343 10.78 39.52 16.56
C GLY A 343 11.55 39.73 17.87
N ASN A 344 11.30 38.95 18.92
CA ASN A 344 12.03 39.08 20.18
C ASN A 344 13.47 38.58 20.05
N TYR A 345 14.45 39.42 20.39
CA TYR A 345 15.86 39.02 20.38
C TYR A 345 16.20 38.10 21.56
N LEU A 346 16.66 36.88 21.27
CA LEU A 346 17.01 35.87 22.28
C LEU A 346 18.48 35.93 22.71
N GLY A 347 19.36 36.40 21.84
CA GLY A 347 20.80 36.48 22.10
C GLY A 347 21.68 35.94 20.99
N ASP A 348 22.99 35.91 21.29
CA ASP A 348 24.06 35.49 20.40
C ASP A 348 24.56 34.08 20.74
N PHE A 349 24.17 33.10 19.92
CA PHE A 349 24.47 31.69 20.18
C PHE A 349 25.25 31.07 19.02
N LEU A 350 25.97 29.98 19.30
CA LEU A 350 26.61 29.21 18.23
C LEU A 350 25.54 28.52 17.37
N GLU A 351 25.85 28.34 16.10
CA GLU A 351 25.03 27.53 15.21
C GLU A 351 24.70 26.16 15.83
N GLY A 352 23.42 25.79 15.83
CA GLY A 352 22.91 24.52 16.37
C GLY A 352 22.91 24.42 17.91
N SER A 353 23.35 25.46 18.64
CA SER A 353 23.43 25.42 20.10
C SER A 353 22.15 25.84 20.81
N ILE A 354 21.10 26.27 20.11
CA ILE A 354 19.80 26.60 20.69
C ILE A 354 18.74 25.65 20.11
N SER A 355 17.84 25.15 20.95
CA SER A 355 16.71 24.29 20.53
C SER A 355 15.43 24.67 21.28
N LYS A 356 14.27 24.53 20.65
CA LYS A 356 12.96 24.76 21.29
C LYS A 356 12.76 23.73 22.40
N ALA A 357 12.23 24.16 23.53
CA ALA A 357 11.96 23.33 24.70
C ALA A 357 10.64 23.79 25.34
N SER A 358 9.51 23.25 24.84
CA SER A 358 8.18 23.75 25.16
C SER A 358 8.05 25.25 24.76
N THR A 359 7.58 26.12 25.65
CA THR A 359 7.56 27.60 25.46
C THR A 359 8.89 28.29 25.76
N CYS A 360 9.94 27.52 26.07
CA CYS A 360 11.28 28.01 26.38
C CYS A 360 12.28 27.59 25.29
N PHE A 361 13.52 28.02 25.42
CA PHE A 361 14.63 27.60 24.59
C PHE A 361 15.75 27.01 25.43
N TRP A 362 16.24 25.84 25.00
CA TRP A 362 17.39 25.17 25.57
C TRP A 362 18.65 25.54 24.80
N VAL A 363 19.58 26.21 25.48
CA VAL A 363 20.92 26.46 24.99
C VAL A 363 21.79 25.28 25.41
N LYS A 364 22.18 24.47 24.42
CA LYS A 364 22.93 23.23 24.59
C LYS A 364 24.35 23.50 25.09
N PRO A 365 24.90 22.63 25.96
CA PRO A 365 26.32 22.60 26.22
C PRO A 365 27.11 22.47 24.92
N ASN A 366 28.26 23.14 24.86
CA ASN A 366 29.14 23.14 23.70
C ASN A 366 30.62 23.07 24.14
N LYS A 367 31.55 23.29 23.19
CA LYS A 367 32.99 23.19 23.49
C LYS A 367 33.50 24.29 24.43
N PHE A 368 32.83 25.43 24.49
CA PHE A 368 33.21 26.59 25.32
C PHE A 368 32.42 26.67 26.63
N ASP A 369 31.17 26.22 26.62
CA ASP A 369 30.29 26.19 27.79
C ASP A 369 29.86 24.73 28.04
N LYS A 370 30.39 24.11 29.09
CA LYS A 370 30.14 22.69 29.38
C LYS A 370 28.79 22.44 30.04
N LYS A 371 28.04 23.49 30.34
CA LYS A 371 26.69 23.40 30.90
C LYS A 371 25.68 23.99 29.94
N GLY A 372 24.44 23.54 30.07
CA GLY A 372 23.33 24.08 29.30
C GLY A 372 22.55 25.10 30.11
N ARG A 373 21.77 25.90 29.39
CA ARG A 373 20.94 26.98 29.94
C ARG A 373 19.54 26.88 29.39
N LEU A 374 18.55 27.18 30.22
CA LEU A 374 17.16 27.34 29.79
C LEU A 374 16.81 28.82 29.81
N ILE A 375 16.32 29.36 28.70
CA ILE A 375 15.88 30.76 28.56
C ILE A 375 14.42 30.82 28.11
N ASP A 376 13.72 31.91 28.40
CA ASP A 376 12.35 32.14 27.92
C ASP A 376 12.31 32.79 26.53
N GLU A 377 11.10 33.03 26.01
CA GLU A 377 10.83 33.69 24.71
C GLU A 377 11.35 35.14 24.60
N ARG A 378 11.75 35.75 25.72
CA ARG A 378 12.35 37.10 25.78
C ARG A 378 13.85 37.06 25.99
N GLY A 379 14.45 35.87 25.93
CA GLY A 379 15.88 35.64 26.17
C GLY A 379 16.30 35.73 27.65
N ARG A 380 15.37 35.73 28.61
CA ARG A 380 15.69 35.78 30.04
C ARG A 380 16.09 34.41 30.55
N LEU A 381 17.13 34.35 31.38
CA LEU A 381 17.66 33.12 31.96
C LEU A 381 16.71 32.53 33.02
N ILE A 382 16.31 31.27 32.84
CA ILE A 382 15.48 30.49 33.78
C ILE A 382 16.37 29.55 34.60
N ILE A 383 17.20 28.76 33.92
CA ILE A 383 18.10 27.79 34.55
C ILE A 383 19.49 27.99 33.99
N ASP A 384 20.45 28.12 34.90
CA ASP A 384 21.87 28.11 34.58
C ASP A 384 22.56 26.82 35.03
N GLU A 385 23.70 26.55 34.42
CA GLU A 385 24.60 25.44 34.74
C GLU A 385 23.95 24.04 34.77
N ALA A 386 23.01 23.76 33.86
CA ALA A 386 22.33 22.47 33.81
C ALA A 386 23.20 21.37 33.17
N ASP A 387 23.15 20.16 33.73
CA ASP A 387 23.91 18.98 33.30
C ASP A 387 23.27 18.34 32.06
N GLN A 388 21.94 18.26 32.04
CA GLN A 388 21.17 17.55 31.01
C GLN A 388 19.73 18.07 30.96
N LEU A 389 19.08 17.93 29.81
CA LEU A 389 17.65 18.15 29.61
C LEU A 389 17.04 16.89 28.99
N ILE A 390 15.89 16.44 29.48
CA ILE A 390 14.98 15.53 28.77
C ILE A 390 13.82 16.38 28.28
N LEU A 391 13.64 16.40 26.97
CA LEU A 391 12.52 17.02 26.27
C LEU A 391 11.62 15.91 25.72
N ILE A 392 10.32 16.04 25.95
CA ILE A 392 9.30 15.21 25.31
C ILE A 392 8.43 16.14 24.48
N ASP A 393 8.21 15.79 23.22
CA ASP A 393 7.37 16.59 22.33
C ASP A 393 5.96 16.73 22.93
N ASN A 394 5.37 17.92 22.76
CA ASN A 394 4.06 18.31 23.32
C ASN A 394 3.98 18.36 24.86
N PHE A 395 5.08 18.22 25.60
CA PHE A 395 5.06 18.46 27.04
C PHE A 395 5.20 19.97 27.32
N GLU A 396 4.41 20.43 28.29
CA GLU A 396 4.51 21.74 28.92
C GLU A 396 5.55 21.73 30.06
N THR A 397 6.09 20.55 30.35
CA THR A 397 6.99 20.28 31.46
C THR A 397 8.30 19.68 30.95
N LEU A 398 9.39 20.05 31.63
CA LEU A 398 10.75 19.72 31.24
C LEU A 398 11.44 19.02 32.41
N ALA A 399 12.15 17.92 32.14
CA ALA A 399 13.01 17.30 33.14
C ALA A 399 14.45 17.80 32.95
N VAL A 400 14.94 18.55 33.93
CA VAL A 400 16.25 19.21 33.89
C VAL A 400 17.13 18.60 34.97
N ARG A 401 18.30 18.11 34.59
CA ARG A 401 19.29 17.60 35.54
C ARG A 401 20.24 18.72 35.93
N LYS A 402 20.38 18.96 37.23
CA LYS A 402 21.35 19.91 37.79
C LYS A 402 21.94 19.35 39.06
N ASN A 403 23.26 19.45 39.22
CA ASN A 403 24.00 18.88 40.34
C ASN A 403 23.70 17.39 40.55
N LYS A 404 23.64 16.63 39.44
CA LYS A 404 23.33 15.18 39.39
C LYS A 404 21.91 14.77 39.82
N SER A 405 21.06 15.70 40.26
CA SER A 405 19.66 15.46 40.61
C SER A 405 18.72 15.96 39.50
N TRP A 406 17.65 15.24 39.23
CA TRP A 406 16.62 15.69 38.29
C TRP A 406 15.59 16.60 38.97
N LYS A 407 15.17 17.63 38.25
CA LYS A 407 14.09 18.54 38.62
C LYS A 407 13.10 18.63 37.47
N ILE A 408 11.81 18.80 37.80
CA ILE A 408 10.76 18.98 36.80
C ILE A 408 10.38 20.47 36.79
N TYR A 409 10.43 21.11 35.64
CA TYR A 409 10.07 22.52 35.44
C TYR A 409 8.84 22.62 34.56
N HIS A 410 7.84 23.39 34.97
CA HIS A 410 6.63 23.64 34.19
C HIS A 410 6.80 24.94 33.41
N ALA A 411 6.99 24.84 32.10
CA ALA A 411 7.36 25.96 31.22
C ALA A 411 6.25 27.02 31.13
N LEU A 412 4.99 26.62 30.98
CA LEU A 412 3.86 27.56 30.96
C LEU A 412 3.61 28.27 32.29
N LYS A 413 3.73 27.55 33.41
CA LYS A 413 3.49 28.10 34.77
C LYS A 413 4.72 28.79 35.35
N HIS A 414 5.86 28.72 34.67
CA HIS A 414 7.16 29.22 35.10
C HIS A 414 7.57 28.80 36.53
N GLN A 415 7.37 27.53 36.92
CA GLN A 415 7.66 27.04 38.27
C GLN A 415 8.37 25.68 38.29
N PHE A 416 9.15 25.42 39.33
CA PHE A 416 9.70 24.08 39.60
C PHE A 416 8.72 23.23 40.40
N LEU A 417 8.75 21.94 40.13
CA LEU A 417 7.98 20.92 40.83
C LEU A 417 8.94 19.99 41.59
N LEU A 418 8.46 19.40 42.69
CA LEU A 418 9.23 18.45 43.51
C LEU A 418 10.57 19.03 44.01
N GLU A 419 10.60 20.29 44.42
CA GLU A 419 11.83 20.96 44.87
C GLU A 419 12.52 20.25 46.04
N ASN A 420 11.71 19.67 46.95
CA ASN A 420 12.19 18.96 48.14
C ASN A 420 12.52 17.47 47.90
N GLU A 421 12.25 16.93 46.70
CA GLU A 421 12.53 15.53 46.38
C GLU A 421 13.89 15.38 45.71
N TYR A 422 14.57 14.28 46.04
CA TYR A 422 15.75 13.81 45.32
C TYR A 422 15.33 12.78 44.26
N VAL A 423 15.51 13.13 42.99
CA VAL A 423 15.16 12.27 41.86
C VAL A 423 16.43 11.79 41.17
N SER A 424 16.66 10.48 41.21
CA SER A 424 17.89 9.84 40.68
C SER A 424 17.76 9.47 39.20
N LYS A 425 16.56 9.01 38.78
CA LYS A 425 16.23 8.71 37.38
C LYS A 425 14.86 9.27 37.02
N VAL A 426 14.73 9.63 35.74
CA VAL A 426 13.49 10.09 35.12
C VAL A 426 13.27 9.26 33.87
N LYS A 427 12.07 8.73 33.71
CA LYS A 427 11.58 8.14 32.46
C LYS A 427 10.28 8.84 32.08
N ALA A 428 10.19 9.30 30.85
CA ALA A 428 9.01 9.94 30.30
C ALA A 428 8.73 9.36 28.92
N GLU A 429 7.46 9.09 28.64
CA GLU A 429 6.99 8.65 27.33
C GLU A 429 5.74 9.46 27.01
N SER A 430 5.64 9.93 25.77
CA SER A 430 4.40 10.53 25.28
C SER A 430 3.33 9.44 25.20
N ASN A 431 2.14 9.70 25.71
CA ASN A 431 1.02 8.79 25.58
C ASN A 431 -0.28 9.59 25.39
N ARG A 432 -1.22 9.04 24.61
CA ARG A 432 -2.49 9.71 24.28
C ARG A 432 -3.45 9.92 25.46
N TYR A 433 -3.20 9.27 26.60
CA TYR A 433 -4.10 9.26 27.75
C TYR A 433 -3.81 10.41 28.70
N LYS A 434 -2.53 10.71 28.91
CA LYS A 434 -2.10 11.76 29.84
C LYS A 434 -0.70 12.27 29.50
N ASN A 435 -0.64 13.54 29.11
CA ASN A 435 0.61 14.27 28.90
C ASN A 435 1.23 14.75 30.23
N ASN A 436 2.50 15.12 30.19
CA ASN A 436 3.24 15.66 31.35
C ASN A 436 3.37 14.67 32.53
N VAL A 437 3.45 13.37 32.24
CA VAL A 437 3.62 12.32 33.26
C VAL A 437 5.04 11.77 33.23
N PHE A 438 5.64 11.61 34.40
CA PHE A 438 6.99 11.08 34.56
C PHE A 438 7.00 9.89 35.51
N ILE A 439 7.69 8.82 35.13
CA ILE A 439 8.13 7.80 36.07
C ILE A 439 9.43 8.31 36.70
N LEU A 440 9.43 8.44 38.03
CA LEU A 440 10.52 9.01 38.80
C LEU A 440 11.06 7.97 39.78
N GLU A 441 12.39 7.78 39.78
CA GLU A 441 13.07 7.00 40.81
C GLU A 441 13.58 7.95 41.90
N THR A 442 12.96 7.87 43.09
CA THR A 442 13.33 8.67 44.26
C THR A 442 14.23 7.86 45.20
N ASN A 443 14.56 8.41 46.36
CA ASN A 443 15.28 7.70 47.42
C ASN A 443 14.45 6.59 48.10
N VAL A 444 13.13 6.60 47.97
CA VAL A 444 12.23 5.63 48.62
C VAL A 444 11.64 4.59 47.66
N GLY A 445 11.71 4.79 46.35
CA GLY A 445 11.21 3.84 45.34
C GLY A 445 10.89 4.51 43.99
N SER A 446 10.26 3.76 43.09
CA SER A 446 9.74 4.32 41.84
C SER A 446 8.30 4.82 42.02
N GLY A 447 7.95 5.95 41.40
CA GLY A 447 6.58 6.47 41.37
C GLY A 447 6.23 7.09 40.02
N LEU A 448 4.95 7.43 39.85
CA LEU A 448 4.39 8.05 38.65
C LEU A 448 3.84 9.43 39.02
N PHE A 449 4.46 10.49 38.49
CA PHE A 449 4.16 11.88 38.83
C PHE A 449 3.48 12.58 37.66
N ASP A 450 2.29 13.15 37.91
CA ASP A 450 1.59 14.05 36.99
C ASP A 450 2.12 15.47 37.21
N ALA A 451 3.04 15.89 36.34
CA ALA A 451 3.64 17.21 36.41
C ALA A 451 2.71 18.33 35.93
N GLY A 452 1.66 18.01 35.15
CA GLY A 452 0.66 19.00 34.76
C GLY A 452 -0.16 19.48 35.96
N ASN A 453 -0.55 18.55 36.84
CA ASN A 453 -1.35 18.84 38.04
C ASN A 453 -0.52 18.94 39.34
N GLY A 454 0.73 18.47 39.33
CA GLY A 454 1.64 18.57 40.48
C GLY A 454 1.37 17.52 41.58
N ASN A 455 0.85 16.35 41.25
CA ASN A 455 0.53 15.28 42.19
C ASN A 455 1.07 13.90 41.77
N TRP A 456 1.25 13.01 42.74
CA TRP A 456 1.61 11.62 42.48
C TRP A 456 0.38 10.79 42.12
N LEU A 457 0.43 10.12 40.97
CA LEU A 457 -0.54 9.10 40.56
C LEU A 457 -0.20 7.74 41.18
N ILE A 458 1.11 7.47 41.29
CA ILE A 458 1.66 6.37 42.07
C ILE A 458 2.71 6.97 43.00
N THR A 459 2.43 7.00 44.29
CA THR A 459 3.38 7.50 45.29
C THR A 459 4.56 6.51 45.42
N PRO A 460 5.83 6.98 45.36
CA PRO A 460 7.00 6.14 45.57
C PRO A 460 6.96 5.39 46.90
N GLN A 461 7.22 4.08 46.87
CA GLN A 461 7.25 3.21 48.05
C GLN A 461 8.36 2.14 47.94
N PRO A 462 8.93 1.65 49.06
CA PRO A 462 10.06 0.68 49.04
C PRO A 462 9.75 -0.66 48.37
N GLU A 463 8.47 -1.04 48.35
CA GLU A 463 7.97 -2.26 47.71
C GLU A 463 7.86 -2.16 46.19
N ILE A 464 7.78 -0.94 45.63
CA ILE A 464 7.68 -0.70 44.19
C ILE A 464 9.09 -0.71 43.59
N LYS A 465 9.40 -1.78 42.85
CA LYS A 465 10.71 -1.96 42.22
C LYS A 465 10.80 -1.21 40.91
N GLN A 466 9.83 -1.41 40.02
CA GLN A 466 9.82 -0.83 38.68
C GLN A 466 8.39 -0.53 38.24
N ILE A 467 8.26 0.46 37.37
CA ILE A 467 7.02 0.81 36.69
C ILE A 467 7.32 0.78 35.19
N HIS A 468 6.54 0.02 34.42
CA HIS A 468 6.70 -0.10 32.97
C HIS A 468 5.44 0.34 32.26
N TYR A 469 5.61 1.08 31.17
CA TYR A 469 4.51 1.37 30.25
C TYR A 469 4.08 0.09 29.53
N LEU A 470 2.77 -0.06 29.44
CA LEU A 470 2.08 -1.01 28.58
C LEU A 470 1.32 -0.19 27.53
N GLU A 471 0.80 -0.88 26.52
CA GLU A 471 -0.08 -0.28 25.53
C GLU A 471 -1.39 0.21 26.13
N ASN A 472 -2.15 0.93 25.32
CA ASN A 472 -3.52 1.33 25.64
C ASN A 472 -3.68 2.10 26.98
N GLY A 473 -2.62 2.78 27.42
CA GLY A 473 -2.69 3.67 28.59
C GLY A 473 -2.57 2.93 29.92
N PHE A 474 -1.98 1.74 29.89
CA PHE A 474 -1.74 0.96 31.08
C PHE A 474 -0.28 1.02 31.51
N LEU A 475 -0.03 0.75 32.79
CA LEU A 475 1.31 0.49 33.31
C LEU A 475 1.30 -0.77 34.17
N SER A 476 2.38 -1.53 34.12
CA SER A 476 2.64 -2.58 35.10
C SER A 476 3.51 -2.02 36.24
N VAL A 477 3.05 -2.21 37.47
CA VAL A 477 3.74 -1.82 38.69
C VAL A 477 4.30 -3.07 39.33
N GLN A 478 5.59 -3.29 39.18
CA GLN A 478 6.28 -4.44 39.75
C GLN A 478 6.53 -4.23 41.24
N LYS A 479 5.95 -5.11 42.05
CA LYS A 479 6.18 -5.22 43.50
C LYS A 479 7.00 -6.46 43.82
N ASN A 480 7.36 -6.63 45.10
CA ASN A 480 8.08 -7.81 45.57
C ASN A 480 7.32 -9.13 45.32
N GLU A 481 5.99 -9.09 45.40
CA GLU A 481 5.12 -10.29 45.39
C GLU A 481 4.38 -10.50 44.06
N GLY A 482 4.57 -9.62 43.06
CA GLY A 482 3.88 -9.70 41.77
C GLY A 482 3.74 -8.34 41.09
N TYR A 483 2.77 -8.24 40.17
CA TYR A 483 2.49 -7.04 39.38
C TYR A 483 1.08 -6.53 39.66
N GLN A 484 0.96 -5.21 39.80
CA GLN A 484 -0.33 -4.51 39.80
C GLN A 484 -0.51 -3.77 38.48
N LEU A 485 -1.75 -3.67 38.03
CA LEU A 485 -2.13 -2.89 36.86
C LEU A 485 -2.39 -1.45 37.30
N PHE A 486 -1.81 -0.47 36.62
CA PHE A 486 -2.23 0.92 36.71
C PHE A 486 -2.92 1.31 35.41
N ASP A 487 -4.03 2.01 35.56
CA ASP A 487 -4.86 2.54 34.50
C ASP A 487 -4.99 4.05 34.68
N PHE A 488 -4.73 4.86 33.64
CA PHE A 488 -4.87 6.32 33.76
C PHE A 488 -6.29 6.79 34.07
N GLU A 489 -7.33 5.97 33.81
CA GLU A 489 -8.71 6.29 34.16
C GLU A 489 -9.10 5.85 35.57
N ASN A 490 -8.66 4.65 36.00
CA ASN A 490 -9.11 4.01 37.23
C ASN A 490 -8.06 3.95 38.35
N GLY A 491 -6.83 4.37 38.08
CA GLY A 491 -5.71 4.33 39.01
C GLY A 491 -5.10 2.93 39.18
N LEU A 492 -4.46 2.71 40.33
CA LEU A 492 -3.75 1.47 40.65
C LEU A 492 -4.73 0.39 41.13
N SER A 493 -4.71 -0.79 40.49
CA SER A 493 -5.55 -1.92 40.84
C SER A 493 -5.16 -2.54 42.19
N ALA A 494 -6.13 -2.96 43.00
CA ALA A 494 -5.87 -3.71 44.23
C ALA A 494 -5.33 -5.13 43.96
N GLN A 495 -5.72 -5.75 42.85
CA GLN A 495 -5.36 -7.12 42.50
C GLN A 495 -3.86 -7.25 42.17
N LEU A 496 -3.25 -8.35 42.63
CA LEU A 496 -1.92 -8.78 42.23
C LEU A 496 -2.01 -9.91 41.20
N TYR A 497 -1.14 -9.84 40.20
CA TYR A 497 -0.95 -10.81 39.12
C TYR A 497 0.49 -11.32 39.12
N ASP A 498 0.72 -12.52 38.60
CA ASP A 498 2.07 -13.07 38.44
C ASP A 498 2.83 -12.34 37.34
N TYR A 499 2.11 -11.89 36.30
CA TYR A 499 2.61 -11.10 35.19
C TYR A 499 1.48 -10.38 34.45
N ILE A 500 1.81 -9.27 33.78
CA ILE A 500 0.90 -8.50 32.92
C ILE A 500 1.64 -8.24 31.60
N SER A 501 1.05 -8.63 30.48
CA SER A 501 1.64 -8.45 29.14
C SER A 501 0.75 -7.61 28.23
N ASN A 502 1.36 -7.08 27.16
CA ASN A 502 0.64 -6.42 26.07
C ASN A 502 -0.26 -7.43 25.30
N PRO A 503 -1.22 -6.95 24.49
CA PRO A 503 -2.09 -7.81 23.69
C PRO A 503 -1.36 -8.37 22.46
N LEU A 504 -2.04 -9.27 21.73
CA LEU A 504 -1.53 -9.80 20.45
C LEU A 504 -1.60 -8.71 19.37
N ASN A 505 -0.56 -8.61 18.54
CA ASN A 505 -0.51 -7.81 17.31
C ASN A 505 -0.86 -6.31 17.45
N TYR A 506 -0.86 -5.73 18.66
CA TYR A 506 -1.34 -4.36 18.88
C TYR A 506 -2.81 -4.14 18.42
N ARG A 507 -3.60 -5.22 18.23
CA ARG A 507 -5.00 -5.16 17.76
C ARG A 507 -5.93 -5.15 18.96
N THR A 508 -6.64 -4.04 19.17
CA THR A 508 -7.50 -3.83 20.36
C THR A 508 -8.70 -4.78 20.42
N GLU A 509 -9.15 -5.25 19.26
CA GLU A 509 -10.23 -6.22 19.07
C GLU A 509 -9.95 -7.60 19.71
N GLU A 510 -8.68 -7.96 19.91
CA GLU A 510 -8.27 -9.18 20.61
C GLU A 510 -8.04 -8.97 22.11
N GLY A 511 -8.33 -7.78 22.62
CA GLY A 511 -8.15 -7.36 24.00
C GLY A 511 -7.07 -6.31 24.17
N LEU A 512 -7.09 -5.65 25.33
CA LEU A 512 -6.17 -4.58 25.70
C LEU A 512 -4.90 -5.11 26.36
N LEU A 513 -4.97 -6.21 27.11
CA LEU A 513 -3.86 -6.83 27.88
C LEU A 513 -4.15 -8.31 28.15
N PHE A 514 -3.09 -9.08 28.41
CA PHE A 514 -3.20 -10.38 29.10
C PHE A 514 -2.66 -10.28 30.54
N LEU A 515 -3.34 -10.94 31.48
CA LEU A 515 -2.97 -11.00 32.88
C LEU A 515 -2.87 -12.45 33.32
N TYR A 516 -1.79 -12.79 34.02
CA TYR A 516 -1.50 -14.16 34.42
C TYR A 516 -1.69 -14.30 35.94
N GLN A 517 -2.45 -15.32 36.35
CA GLN A 517 -2.74 -15.59 37.76
C GLN A 517 -2.86 -17.09 38.04
N GLY A 518 -1.83 -17.66 38.66
CA GLY A 518 -1.66 -19.09 38.88
C GLY A 518 -1.70 -19.85 37.56
N GLU A 519 -2.69 -20.73 37.43
CA GLU A 519 -2.94 -21.54 36.23
C GLU A 519 -3.93 -20.87 35.24
N ASN A 520 -4.31 -19.62 35.48
CA ASN A 520 -5.25 -18.90 34.65
C ASN A 520 -4.55 -17.81 33.82
N MET A 521 -4.94 -17.73 32.55
CA MET A 521 -4.72 -16.57 31.71
C MET A 521 -6.03 -15.80 31.62
N LEU A 522 -5.97 -14.50 31.89
CA LEU A 522 -7.07 -13.56 31.81
C LEU A 522 -6.79 -12.59 30.65
N ARG A 523 -7.86 -12.09 30.04
CA ARG A 523 -7.81 -11.06 28.99
C ARG A 523 -8.63 -9.87 29.44
N MET A 524 -8.05 -8.69 29.32
CA MET A 524 -8.79 -7.43 29.44
C MET A 524 -9.39 -7.09 28.08
N HIS A 525 -10.70 -6.87 28.00
CA HIS A 525 -11.39 -6.45 26.78
C HIS A 525 -11.43 -4.93 26.64
N GLU A 526 -11.89 -4.42 25.50
CA GLU A 526 -12.01 -2.97 25.25
C GLU A 526 -12.94 -2.26 26.26
N ASP A 527 -13.95 -2.96 26.77
CA ASP A 527 -14.83 -2.48 27.86
C ASP A 527 -14.15 -2.49 29.25
N ARG A 528 -12.85 -2.79 29.30
CA ARG A 528 -12.01 -2.97 30.50
C ARG A 528 -12.45 -4.11 31.41
N SER A 529 -13.41 -4.94 31.00
CA SER A 529 -13.76 -6.15 31.73
C SER A 529 -12.64 -7.17 31.61
N ILE A 530 -12.28 -7.80 32.73
CA ILE A 530 -11.27 -8.86 32.78
C ILE A 530 -12.01 -10.19 32.82
N ARG A 531 -11.77 -11.02 31.82
CA ARG A 531 -12.41 -12.33 31.69
C ARG A 531 -11.34 -13.41 31.59
N ARG A 532 -11.68 -14.60 32.05
CA ARG A 532 -10.82 -15.77 31.86
C ARG A 532 -10.77 -16.10 30.38
N VAL A 533 -9.58 -16.36 29.86
CA VAL A 533 -9.42 -16.94 28.53
C VAL A 533 -9.69 -18.43 28.64
N GLU A 534 -10.66 -18.92 27.87
CA GLU A 534 -11.06 -20.32 27.96
C GLU A 534 -10.03 -21.21 27.26
N ALA A 535 -9.93 -22.47 27.70
CA ALA A 535 -8.98 -23.43 27.12
C ALA A 535 -9.17 -23.62 25.60
N SER A 536 -10.38 -23.36 25.09
CA SER A 536 -10.69 -23.38 23.66
C SER A 536 -9.96 -22.32 22.85
N GLU A 537 -9.59 -21.21 23.48
CA GLU A 537 -8.95 -20.05 22.85
C GLU A 537 -7.42 -20.10 22.90
N TYR A 538 -6.84 -20.90 23.79
CA TYR A 538 -5.37 -20.95 23.95
C TYR A 538 -4.63 -21.33 22.67
N GLY A 539 -5.22 -22.20 21.84
CA GLY A 539 -4.64 -22.58 20.56
C GLY A 539 -4.57 -21.41 19.57
N ALA A 540 -5.59 -20.55 19.54
CA ALA A 540 -5.58 -19.37 18.69
C ALA A 540 -4.48 -18.39 19.12
N VAL A 541 -4.39 -18.11 20.44
CA VAL A 541 -3.31 -17.29 21.00
C VAL A 541 -1.93 -17.92 20.75
N TYR A 542 -1.84 -19.25 20.74
CA TYR A 542 -0.59 -19.95 20.44
C TYR A 542 -0.18 -19.81 18.97
N LEU A 543 -1.11 -19.90 18.02
CA LEU A 543 -0.82 -19.70 16.60
C LEU A 543 -0.25 -18.29 16.35
N ASP A 544 -0.73 -17.29 17.10
CA ASP A 544 -0.27 -15.90 17.00
C ASP A 544 0.82 -15.53 18.03
N ARG A 545 1.40 -16.52 18.72
CA ARG A 545 2.35 -16.28 19.83
C ARG A 545 3.54 -15.39 19.45
N TYR A 546 4.00 -15.46 18.20
CA TYR A 546 5.14 -14.68 17.74
C TYR A 546 4.85 -13.18 17.63
N SER A 547 3.63 -12.76 17.89
CA SER A 547 3.26 -11.36 18.07
C SER A 547 3.66 -10.82 19.44
N PHE A 548 3.83 -11.68 20.45
CA PHE A 548 4.46 -11.28 21.71
C PHE A 548 5.96 -11.01 21.51
N ARG A 549 6.53 -10.12 22.34
CA ARG A 549 7.95 -9.75 22.30
C ARG A 549 8.61 -9.91 23.66
N GLY A 550 9.90 -10.31 23.66
CA GLY A 550 10.72 -10.41 24.86
C GLY A 550 10.06 -11.23 25.98
N LYS A 551 9.94 -10.64 27.17
CA LYS A 551 9.38 -11.29 28.36
C LYS A 551 7.92 -11.73 28.17
N ASP A 552 7.13 -11.04 27.34
CA ASP A 552 5.73 -11.39 27.11
C ASP A 552 5.61 -12.76 26.43
N LEU A 553 6.46 -13.01 25.42
CA LEU A 553 6.51 -14.29 24.70
C LEU A 553 7.00 -15.42 25.63
N GLU A 554 8.02 -15.14 26.44
CA GLU A 554 8.56 -16.10 27.41
C GLU A 554 7.50 -16.54 28.42
N TYR A 555 6.74 -15.58 28.97
CA TYR A 555 5.67 -15.86 29.92
C TYR A 555 4.52 -16.63 29.28
N PHE A 556 4.02 -16.19 28.11
CA PHE A 556 2.95 -16.89 27.41
C PHE A 556 3.34 -18.32 27.04
N THR A 557 4.53 -18.52 26.45
CA THR A 557 5.00 -19.85 26.04
C THR A 557 5.15 -20.77 27.25
N SER A 558 5.68 -20.25 28.36
CA SER A 558 5.80 -21.00 29.61
C SER A 558 4.43 -21.38 30.16
N PHE A 559 3.46 -20.46 30.13
CA PHE A 559 2.07 -20.72 30.52
C PHE A 559 1.44 -21.82 29.65
N TYR A 560 1.49 -21.67 28.33
CA TYR A 560 0.88 -22.61 27.38
C TYR A 560 1.47 -24.03 27.51
N ASN A 561 2.80 -24.14 27.67
CA ASN A 561 3.46 -25.42 27.86
C ASN A 561 3.10 -26.09 29.19
N ARG A 562 2.96 -25.33 30.27
CA ARG A 562 2.46 -25.86 31.56
C ARG A 562 1.03 -26.37 31.39
N TRP A 563 0.15 -25.59 30.77
CA TRP A 563 -1.23 -25.99 30.51
C TRP A 563 -1.31 -27.29 29.68
N LYS A 564 -0.55 -27.40 28.57
CA LYS A 564 -0.48 -28.63 27.75
C LYS A 564 -0.01 -29.83 28.58
N SER A 565 1.05 -29.67 29.37
CA SER A 565 1.62 -30.74 30.19
C SER A 565 0.62 -31.25 31.24
N GLN A 566 -0.10 -30.35 31.90
CA GLN A 566 -1.12 -30.69 32.91
C GLN A 566 -2.37 -31.34 32.29
N THR A 567 -2.74 -30.93 31.07
CA THR A 567 -3.94 -31.41 30.37
C THR A 567 -3.75 -32.80 29.73
N GLY A 568 -2.50 -33.15 29.39
CA GLY A 568 -2.13 -34.46 28.85
C GLY A 568 -2.01 -34.50 27.32
N LYS A 569 -1.85 -35.72 26.77
CA LYS A 569 -1.42 -35.99 25.38
C LYS A 569 -2.31 -35.36 24.28
N ASN A 570 -3.56 -35.02 24.58
CA ASN A 570 -4.53 -34.44 23.62
C ASN A 570 -5.13 -33.12 24.12
N ALA A 571 -4.30 -32.22 24.66
CA ALA A 571 -4.77 -30.91 25.12
C ALA A 571 -5.52 -30.12 24.04
N GLU A 572 -5.17 -30.31 22.77
CA GLU A 572 -5.83 -29.65 21.63
C GLU A 572 -7.31 -30.03 21.49
N GLN A 573 -7.79 -31.11 22.12
CA GLN A 573 -9.20 -31.51 22.04
C GLN A 573 -10.15 -30.45 22.59
N PHE A 574 -9.65 -29.61 23.51
CA PHE A 574 -10.37 -28.51 24.10
C PHE A 574 -10.44 -27.29 23.18
N MET A 575 -9.62 -27.23 22.13
CA MET A 575 -9.57 -26.12 21.16
C MET A 575 -10.74 -26.16 20.17
N GLU A 576 -10.97 -25.02 19.53
CA GLU A 576 -11.89 -24.92 18.40
C GLU A 576 -11.42 -25.74 17.19
N VAL A 577 -12.39 -26.26 16.42
CA VAL A 577 -12.13 -27.13 15.26
C VAL A 577 -11.27 -26.41 14.21
N GLY A 578 -11.55 -25.15 13.92
CA GLY A 578 -10.78 -24.34 12.97
C GLY A 578 -9.33 -24.18 13.38
N THR A 579 -9.06 -23.95 14.67
CA THR A 579 -7.71 -23.84 15.24
C THR A 579 -6.93 -25.14 15.09
N ILE A 580 -7.55 -26.29 15.42
CA ILE A 580 -6.91 -27.61 15.28
C ILE A 580 -6.59 -27.88 13.81
N LYS A 581 -7.51 -27.56 12.89
CA LYS A 581 -7.32 -27.72 11.44
C LYS A 581 -6.16 -26.85 10.93
N LYS A 582 -6.07 -25.60 11.35
CA LYS A 582 -4.95 -24.71 10.99
C LYS A 582 -3.61 -25.28 11.49
N MET A 583 -3.55 -25.71 12.74
CA MET A 583 -2.37 -26.40 13.28
C MET A 583 -2.03 -27.66 12.47
N ALA A 584 -3.03 -28.43 12.03
CA ALA A 584 -2.80 -29.63 11.22
C ALA A 584 -2.18 -29.30 9.84
N PHE A 585 -2.62 -28.21 9.20
CA PHE A 585 -2.01 -27.73 7.96
C PHE A 585 -0.59 -27.20 8.19
N ASP A 586 -0.34 -26.44 9.26
CA ASP A 586 1.00 -25.96 9.61
C ASP A 586 1.97 -27.16 9.78
N GLU A 587 1.55 -28.23 10.47
CA GLU A 587 2.36 -29.44 10.62
C GLU A 587 2.54 -30.20 9.29
N LYS A 588 1.53 -30.21 8.41
CA LYS A 588 1.61 -30.81 7.07
C LYS A 588 2.63 -30.07 6.20
N GLU A 589 2.59 -28.74 6.19
CA GLU A 589 3.56 -27.89 5.45
C GLU A 589 4.99 -28.08 5.98
N ASN A 590 5.14 -28.24 7.29
CA ASN A 590 6.41 -28.56 7.93
C ASN A 590 6.82 -30.04 7.79
N GLN A 591 6.09 -30.83 7.00
CA GLN A 591 6.33 -32.27 6.75
C GLN A 591 6.27 -33.15 8.02
N ASN A 592 5.67 -32.65 9.10
CA ASN A 592 5.42 -33.39 10.34
C ASN A 592 4.13 -34.22 10.21
N TYR A 593 4.08 -35.10 9.21
CA TYR A 593 2.84 -35.74 8.78
C TYR A 593 2.14 -36.57 9.87
N HIS A 594 2.88 -37.19 10.80
CA HIS A 594 2.27 -37.93 11.90
C HIS A 594 1.48 -37.03 12.87
N GLU A 595 1.98 -35.82 13.12
CA GLU A 595 1.28 -34.85 13.97
C GLU A 595 0.13 -34.18 13.21
N ALA A 596 0.34 -33.85 11.93
CA ALA A 596 -0.73 -33.39 11.05
C ALA A 596 -1.90 -34.39 11.01
N LEU A 597 -1.61 -35.69 10.84
CA LEU A 597 -2.61 -36.76 10.87
C LEU A 597 -3.35 -36.80 12.21
N ARG A 598 -2.64 -36.74 13.34
CA ARG A 598 -3.26 -36.72 14.68
C ARG A 598 -4.22 -35.54 14.84
N LEU A 599 -3.81 -34.34 14.40
CA LEU A 599 -4.60 -33.12 14.49
C LEU A 599 -5.81 -33.16 13.55
N PHE A 600 -5.66 -33.62 12.31
CA PHE A 600 -6.80 -33.82 11.42
C PHE A 600 -7.78 -34.86 11.97
N GLU A 601 -7.30 -35.97 12.57
CA GLU A 601 -8.17 -36.96 13.23
C GLU A 601 -8.97 -36.35 14.36
N LEU A 602 -8.35 -35.47 15.15
CA LEU A 602 -9.01 -34.77 16.24
C LEU A 602 -10.07 -33.77 15.73
N SER A 603 -9.74 -33.01 14.69
CA SER A 603 -10.68 -32.11 14.00
C SER A 603 -11.88 -32.89 13.41
N ALA A 604 -11.60 -34.02 12.76
CA ALA A 604 -12.62 -34.91 12.20
C ALA A 604 -13.54 -35.52 13.28
N GLN A 605 -13.01 -35.88 14.44
CA GLN A 605 -13.81 -36.34 15.60
C GLN A 605 -14.82 -35.27 16.06
N LYS A 606 -14.49 -34.00 15.85
CA LYS A 606 -15.36 -32.85 16.16
C LYS A 606 -16.29 -32.48 14.99
N GLY A 607 -16.32 -33.28 13.92
CA GLY A 607 -17.27 -33.17 12.82
C GLY A 607 -16.76 -32.47 11.56
N ASP A 608 -15.48 -32.07 11.49
CA ASP A 608 -14.92 -31.45 10.29
C ASP A 608 -14.78 -32.46 9.14
N MET A 609 -15.51 -32.21 8.06
CA MET A 609 -15.57 -33.12 6.91
C MET A 609 -14.34 -33.00 6.01
N ASP A 610 -13.79 -31.80 5.88
CA ASP A 610 -12.58 -31.56 5.09
C ASP A 610 -11.38 -32.31 5.69
N SER A 611 -11.28 -32.36 7.02
CA SER A 611 -10.24 -33.14 7.71
C SER A 611 -10.31 -34.63 7.35
N LEU A 612 -11.49 -35.21 7.08
CA LEU A 612 -11.58 -36.59 6.59
C LEU A 612 -10.94 -36.75 5.20
N VAL A 613 -11.08 -35.74 4.33
CA VAL A 613 -10.46 -35.74 3.00
C VAL A 613 -8.95 -35.58 3.13
N GLU A 614 -8.46 -34.68 3.97
CA GLU A 614 -7.03 -34.49 4.23
C GLU A 614 -6.36 -35.73 4.82
N ILE A 615 -7.02 -36.41 5.76
CA ILE A 615 -6.56 -37.72 6.27
C ILE A 615 -6.48 -38.73 5.13
N GLY A 616 -7.52 -38.79 4.29
CA GLY A 616 -7.53 -39.66 3.11
C GLY A 616 -6.35 -39.39 2.18
N LEU A 617 -6.03 -38.11 1.92
CA LEU A 617 -4.89 -37.70 1.10
C LEU A 617 -3.58 -38.19 1.70
N LEU A 618 -3.32 -37.88 2.97
CA LEU A 618 -2.08 -38.30 3.66
C LEU A 618 -1.88 -39.81 3.66
N LEU A 619 -2.94 -40.59 3.85
CA LEU A 619 -2.86 -42.05 3.96
C LEU A 619 -2.83 -42.77 2.60
N THR A 620 -3.24 -42.10 1.51
CA THR A 620 -3.28 -42.69 0.16
C THR A 620 -2.16 -42.20 -0.76
N ASP A 621 -1.36 -41.25 -0.30
CA ASP A 621 -0.20 -40.76 -1.03
C ASP A 621 0.99 -41.72 -0.88
N PRO A 622 1.42 -42.41 -1.95
CA PRO A 622 2.56 -43.33 -1.90
C PRO A 622 3.90 -42.61 -1.65
N GLU A 623 3.98 -41.30 -1.85
CA GLU A 623 5.19 -40.51 -1.56
C GLU A 623 5.39 -40.29 -0.05
N ILE A 624 4.34 -40.46 0.77
CA ILE A 624 4.38 -40.38 2.23
C ILE A 624 4.47 -41.79 2.83
N GLU A 625 5.58 -42.48 2.57
CA GLU A 625 5.78 -43.90 2.95
C GLU A 625 5.49 -44.20 4.44
N SER A 626 5.78 -43.26 5.34
CA SER A 626 5.60 -43.43 6.79
C SER A 626 4.13 -43.50 7.24
N LEU A 627 3.20 -42.98 6.43
CA LEU A 627 1.77 -42.97 6.68
C LEU A 627 0.96 -43.79 5.68
N PHE A 628 1.57 -44.24 4.59
CA PHE A 628 0.88 -44.91 3.50
C PHE A 628 0.11 -46.16 3.98
N ASP A 629 -1.21 -45.99 4.09
CA ASP A 629 -2.19 -47.02 4.44
C ASP A 629 -3.45 -46.72 3.61
N PRO A 630 -3.44 -47.12 2.33
CA PRO A 630 -4.48 -46.73 1.40
C PRO A 630 -5.84 -47.31 1.80
N GLN A 631 -5.90 -48.44 2.51
CA GLN A 631 -7.18 -48.99 2.99
C GLN A 631 -7.79 -48.13 4.08
N ARG A 632 -6.95 -47.63 4.99
CA ARG A 632 -7.39 -46.69 6.00
C ARG A 632 -7.81 -45.36 5.37
N GLY A 633 -7.04 -44.83 4.43
CA GLY A 633 -7.38 -43.61 3.68
C GLY A 633 -8.72 -43.72 2.92
N ILE A 634 -8.93 -44.83 2.22
CA ILE A 634 -10.21 -45.16 1.57
C ILE A 634 -11.38 -45.09 2.56
N ALA A 635 -11.24 -45.67 3.75
CA ALA A 635 -12.32 -45.65 4.75
C ALA A 635 -12.68 -44.22 5.21
N TYR A 636 -11.72 -43.29 5.21
CA TYR A 636 -12.00 -41.87 5.48
C TYR A 636 -12.71 -41.18 4.30
N TYR A 637 -12.27 -41.43 3.06
CA TYR A 637 -12.98 -40.93 1.89
C TYR A 637 -14.41 -41.49 1.78
N GLU A 638 -14.63 -42.78 2.06
CA GLU A 638 -15.98 -43.38 2.07
C GLU A 638 -16.87 -42.72 3.12
N LYS A 639 -16.36 -42.42 4.32
CA LYS A 639 -17.11 -41.68 5.35
C LYS A 639 -17.49 -40.28 4.88
N ALA A 640 -16.57 -39.57 4.21
CA ALA A 640 -16.84 -38.24 3.66
C ALA A 640 -17.85 -38.30 2.49
N ALA A 641 -17.67 -39.25 1.58
CA ALA A 641 -18.52 -39.51 0.42
C ALA A 641 -19.96 -39.91 0.82
N GLN A 642 -20.14 -40.70 1.88
CA GLN A 642 -21.45 -41.04 2.46
C GLN A 642 -22.24 -39.82 2.93
N ARG A 643 -21.56 -38.70 3.23
CA ARG A 643 -22.18 -37.42 3.57
C ARG A 643 -22.18 -36.44 2.39
N ASN A 644 -22.10 -36.96 1.16
CA ASN A 644 -22.13 -36.21 -0.09
C ASN A 644 -20.98 -35.20 -0.23
N HIS A 645 -19.80 -35.47 0.33
CA HIS A 645 -18.63 -34.61 0.12
C HIS A 645 -18.10 -34.79 -1.32
N PRO A 646 -18.12 -33.75 -2.17
CA PRO A 646 -17.74 -33.86 -3.59
C PRO A 646 -16.29 -34.34 -3.77
N VAL A 647 -15.32 -33.64 -3.17
CA VAL A 647 -13.88 -33.96 -3.32
C VAL A 647 -13.54 -35.40 -2.90
N ALA A 648 -14.26 -35.97 -1.93
CA ALA A 648 -14.06 -37.35 -1.51
C ALA A 648 -14.46 -38.34 -2.61
N TRP A 649 -15.58 -38.10 -3.30
CA TRP A 649 -15.99 -38.88 -4.46
C TRP A 649 -14.99 -38.78 -5.61
N ASN A 650 -14.45 -37.59 -5.87
CA ASN A 650 -13.41 -37.42 -6.87
C ASN A 650 -12.13 -38.19 -6.52
N ASN A 651 -11.67 -38.12 -5.26
CA ASN A 651 -10.49 -38.85 -4.81
C ASN A 651 -10.71 -40.37 -4.85
N LEU A 652 -11.89 -40.88 -4.48
CA LEU A 652 -12.24 -42.29 -4.68
C LEU A 652 -12.18 -42.69 -6.16
N GLY A 653 -12.63 -41.82 -7.07
CA GLY A 653 -12.50 -42.01 -8.51
C GLY A 653 -11.03 -42.13 -8.94
N ALA A 654 -10.17 -41.26 -8.43
CA ALA A 654 -8.73 -41.31 -8.68
C ALA A 654 -8.08 -42.59 -8.15
N LEU A 655 -8.48 -43.08 -6.98
CA LEU A 655 -7.97 -44.35 -6.44
C LEU A 655 -8.35 -45.55 -7.31
N TYR A 656 -9.58 -45.60 -7.81
CA TYR A 656 -10.00 -46.64 -8.78
C TYR A 656 -9.29 -46.51 -10.13
N HIS A 657 -9.04 -45.29 -10.59
CA HIS A 657 -8.34 -45.00 -11.85
C HIS A 657 -6.86 -45.40 -11.79
N ASN A 658 -6.19 -45.16 -10.65
CA ASN A 658 -4.77 -45.42 -10.49
C ASN A 658 -4.47 -46.81 -9.87
N GLY A 659 -5.49 -47.50 -9.35
CA GLY A 659 -5.31 -48.80 -8.68
C GLY A 659 -4.63 -48.70 -7.31
N ILE A 660 -4.87 -47.62 -6.57
CA ILE A 660 -4.28 -47.36 -5.24
C ILE A 660 -5.28 -47.84 -4.18
N GLY A 661 -4.92 -48.84 -3.38
CA GLY A 661 -5.79 -49.45 -2.36
C GLY A 661 -6.93 -50.30 -2.91
N TYR A 662 -7.47 -49.97 -4.08
CA TYR A 662 -8.35 -50.82 -4.87
C TYR A 662 -7.62 -51.40 -6.08
N SER A 663 -8.13 -52.53 -6.60
CA SER A 663 -7.75 -52.95 -7.96
C SER A 663 -8.23 -51.90 -8.97
N PHE A 664 -7.40 -51.60 -9.97
CA PHE A 664 -7.74 -50.75 -11.10
C PHE A 664 -9.15 -51.08 -11.65
N ASN A 665 -10.02 -50.07 -11.73
CA ASN A 665 -11.38 -50.24 -12.23
C ASN A 665 -11.91 -48.95 -12.83
N ILE A 666 -11.70 -48.78 -14.13
CA ILE A 666 -12.13 -47.57 -14.86
C ILE A 666 -13.64 -47.32 -14.80
N LYS A 667 -14.47 -48.36 -14.74
CA LYS A 667 -15.93 -48.20 -14.65
C LYS A 667 -16.33 -47.54 -13.32
N LYS A 668 -15.78 -48.03 -12.21
CA LYS A 668 -16.01 -47.44 -10.89
C LYS A 668 -15.41 -46.04 -10.75
N ALA A 669 -14.27 -45.79 -11.41
CA ALA A 669 -13.68 -44.45 -11.46
C ALA A 669 -14.64 -43.44 -12.11
N ILE A 670 -15.21 -43.79 -13.27
CA ILE A 670 -16.21 -42.97 -13.97
C ILE A 670 -17.45 -42.76 -13.10
N GLU A 671 -18.01 -43.81 -12.51
CA GLU A 671 -19.18 -43.70 -11.62
C GLU A 671 -18.91 -42.74 -10.44
N ALA A 672 -17.71 -42.80 -9.84
CA ALA A 672 -17.32 -41.92 -8.75
C ALA A 672 -17.09 -40.47 -9.19
N TYR A 673 -16.44 -40.25 -10.33
CA TYR A 673 -16.28 -38.91 -10.90
C TYR A 673 -17.62 -38.29 -11.31
N GLU A 674 -18.52 -39.05 -11.92
CA GLU A 674 -19.88 -38.60 -12.26
C GLU A 674 -20.63 -38.18 -11.00
N LYS A 675 -20.55 -39.00 -9.93
CA LYS A 675 -21.15 -38.67 -8.63
C LYS A 675 -20.56 -37.40 -8.03
N SER A 676 -19.24 -37.22 -8.10
CA SER A 676 -18.58 -36.01 -7.62
C SER A 676 -19.04 -34.76 -8.40
N ALA A 677 -19.10 -34.87 -9.73
CA ALA A 677 -19.54 -33.80 -10.62
C ALA A 677 -21.01 -33.39 -10.36
N GLU A 678 -21.90 -34.35 -10.09
CA GLU A 678 -23.28 -34.10 -9.65
C GLU A 678 -23.33 -33.31 -8.34
N LEU A 679 -22.43 -33.62 -7.41
CA LEU A 679 -22.35 -32.98 -6.09
C LEU A 679 -21.68 -31.62 -6.08
N GLY A 680 -21.12 -31.18 -7.22
CA GLY A 680 -20.60 -29.83 -7.36
C GLY A 680 -19.20 -29.77 -7.94
N ASP A 681 -18.41 -30.82 -7.81
CA ASP A 681 -16.97 -30.82 -8.14
C ASP A 681 -16.71 -30.59 -9.63
N GLU A 682 -16.09 -29.47 -9.95
CA GLU A 682 -15.66 -29.13 -11.30
C GLU A 682 -14.45 -29.93 -11.75
N MET A 683 -13.54 -30.33 -10.83
CA MET A 683 -12.36 -31.12 -11.18
C MET A 683 -12.73 -32.54 -11.60
N ALA A 684 -13.83 -33.08 -11.06
CA ALA A 684 -14.38 -34.34 -11.53
C ALA A 684 -14.86 -34.29 -12.99
N LEU A 685 -15.40 -33.15 -13.45
CA LEU A 685 -15.74 -32.94 -14.86
C LEU A 685 -14.49 -32.88 -15.74
N VAL A 686 -13.40 -32.28 -15.24
CA VAL A 686 -12.10 -32.27 -15.93
C VAL A 686 -11.56 -33.68 -16.06
N ASN A 687 -11.54 -34.46 -14.97
CA ASN A 687 -11.11 -35.86 -14.97
C ASN A 687 -11.91 -36.72 -15.97
N LEU A 688 -13.23 -36.54 -16.03
CA LEU A 688 -14.07 -37.20 -17.04
C LEU A 688 -13.73 -36.74 -18.47
N GLY A 689 -13.50 -35.45 -18.67
CA GLY A 689 -13.05 -34.88 -19.94
C GLY A 689 -11.74 -35.51 -20.42
N ASP A 690 -10.74 -35.59 -19.52
CA ASP A 690 -9.41 -36.16 -19.80
C ASP A 690 -9.49 -37.64 -20.20
N LEU A 691 -10.30 -38.45 -19.51
CA LEU A 691 -10.49 -39.87 -19.86
C LEU A 691 -10.91 -40.05 -21.32
N TYR A 692 -11.91 -39.29 -21.76
CA TYR A 692 -12.41 -39.37 -23.14
C TYR A 692 -11.53 -38.63 -24.15
N TYR A 693 -10.81 -37.59 -23.73
CA TYR A 693 -9.88 -36.83 -24.56
C TYR A 693 -8.66 -37.66 -24.94
N PHE A 694 -8.02 -38.31 -23.96
CA PHE A 694 -6.84 -39.15 -24.19
C PHE A 694 -7.21 -40.56 -24.68
N GLY A 695 -8.42 -41.05 -24.37
CA GLY A 695 -8.81 -42.41 -24.74
C GLY A 695 -7.98 -43.48 -24.03
N GLN A 696 -7.46 -43.18 -22.84
CA GLN A 696 -6.74 -44.14 -22.01
C GLN A 696 -7.78 -44.98 -21.27
N HIS A 697 -7.75 -46.30 -21.49
CA HIS A 697 -8.66 -47.29 -20.87
C HIS A 697 -10.15 -47.16 -21.22
N VAL A 698 -10.55 -46.10 -21.94
CA VAL A 698 -11.84 -45.92 -22.62
C VAL A 698 -11.62 -45.59 -24.10
N LYS A 699 -12.61 -45.83 -24.95
CA LYS A 699 -12.51 -45.40 -26.35
C LYS A 699 -12.48 -43.86 -26.41
N GLN A 700 -11.48 -43.28 -27.08
CA GLN A 700 -11.39 -41.84 -27.31
C GLN A 700 -12.69 -41.32 -27.95
N ASP A 701 -13.23 -40.24 -27.39
CA ASP A 701 -14.48 -39.63 -27.83
C ASP A 701 -14.43 -38.11 -27.58
N TYR A 702 -14.01 -37.38 -28.61
CA TYR A 702 -13.89 -35.92 -28.53
C TYR A 702 -15.22 -35.21 -28.28
N ASN A 703 -16.36 -35.76 -28.71
CA ASN A 703 -17.65 -35.13 -28.44
C ASN A 703 -18.02 -35.25 -26.96
N LYS A 704 -17.76 -36.40 -26.34
CA LYS A 704 -17.94 -36.57 -24.89
C LYS A 704 -16.96 -35.73 -24.09
N ALA A 705 -15.69 -35.74 -24.46
CA ALA A 705 -14.68 -34.91 -23.80
C ALA A 705 -15.08 -33.42 -23.86
N LEU A 706 -15.52 -32.95 -25.03
CA LEU A 706 -15.99 -31.58 -25.22
C LEU A 706 -17.20 -31.27 -24.34
N ASP A 707 -18.20 -32.16 -24.25
CA ASP A 707 -19.35 -31.97 -23.36
C ASP A 707 -18.93 -31.84 -21.90
N PHE A 708 -18.02 -32.69 -21.42
CA PHE A 708 -17.51 -32.59 -20.04
C PHE A 708 -16.70 -31.32 -19.81
N TYR A 709 -15.77 -30.95 -20.70
CA TYR A 709 -15.01 -29.70 -20.55
C TYR A 709 -15.90 -28.45 -20.67
N GLN A 710 -16.95 -28.47 -21.49
CA GLN A 710 -17.91 -27.35 -21.56
C GLN A 710 -18.79 -27.28 -20.31
N LYS A 711 -19.16 -28.42 -19.71
CA LYS A 711 -19.81 -28.46 -18.39
C LYS A 711 -18.86 -27.92 -17.31
N ALA A 712 -17.58 -28.28 -17.35
CA ALA A 712 -16.54 -27.75 -16.46
C ALA A 712 -16.39 -26.23 -16.65
N GLU A 713 -16.38 -25.73 -17.90
CA GLU A 713 -16.32 -24.30 -18.22
C GLU A 713 -17.52 -23.54 -17.63
N LYS A 714 -18.73 -24.11 -17.69
CA LYS A 714 -19.93 -23.54 -17.04
C LYS A 714 -19.82 -23.50 -15.51
N LYS A 715 -18.96 -24.33 -14.93
CA LYS A 715 -18.57 -24.32 -13.51
C LYS A 715 -17.21 -23.67 -13.25
N TYR A 716 -16.72 -22.86 -14.20
CA TYR A 716 -15.49 -22.08 -14.08
C TYR A 716 -14.16 -22.87 -14.05
N ALA A 717 -14.15 -24.16 -14.40
CA ALA A 717 -12.94 -24.93 -14.69
C ALA A 717 -12.64 -24.92 -16.20
N TYR A 718 -11.58 -24.21 -16.59
CA TYR A 718 -11.29 -23.92 -17.99
C TYR A 718 -10.21 -24.83 -18.57
N ASN A 719 -10.53 -25.51 -19.68
CA ASN A 719 -9.62 -26.37 -20.43
C ASN A 719 -9.57 -25.93 -21.89
N TYR A 720 -9.27 -24.63 -22.11
CA TYR A 720 -9.40 -24.01 -23.43
C TYR A 720 -8.43 -24.57 -24.46
N ASP A 721 -7.24 -24.99 -24.05
CA ASP A 721 -6.25 -25.71 -24.86
C ASP A 721 -6.84 -27.02 -25.39
N LYS A 722 -7.39 -27.87 -24.49
CA LYS A 722 -8.01 -29.16 -24.85
C LYS A 722 -9.23 -28.97 -25.72
N ILE A 723 -10.09 -27.99 -25.41
CA ILE A 723 -11.27 -27.68 -26.23
C ILE A 723 -10.85 -27.19 -27.62
N SER A 724 -9.79 -26.39 -27.72
CA SER A 724 -9.25 -25.94 -29.01
C SER A 724 -8.72 -27.12 -29.82
N GLU A 725 -7.92 -28.00 -29.22
CA GLU A 725 -7.43 -29.20 -29.90
C GLU A 725 -8.60 -30.10 -30.37
N ILE A 726 -9.64 -30.29 -29.56
CA ILE A 726 -10.84 -31.02 -29.96
C ILE A 726 -11.47 -30.40 -31.20
N TYR A 727 -11.72 -29.09 -31.21
CA TYR A 727 -12.34 -28.43 -32.38
C TYR A 727 -11.47 -28.50 -33.63
N TYR A 728 -10.14 -28.46 -33.46
CA TYR A 728 -9.21 -28.68 -34.56
C TYR A 728 -9.33 -30.10 -35.14
N GLN A 729 -9.33 -31.13 -34.29
CA GLN A 729 -9.48 -32.54 -34.71
C GLN A 729 -10.83 -32.82 -35.37
N LEU A 730 -11.90 -32.19 -34.88
CA LEU A 730 -13.25 -32.27 -35.46
C LEU A 730 -13.41 -31.43 -36.74
N ARG A 731 -12.38 -30.68 -37.15
CA ARG A 731 -12.40 -29.73 -38.29
C ARG A 731 -13.48 -28.66 -38.17
N ASP A 732 -13.88 -28.31 -36.95
CA ASP A 732 -14.81 -27.22 -36.66
C ASP A 732 -14.03 -25.92 -36.41
N TYR A 733 -13.50 -25.38 -37.50
CA TYR A 733 -12.63 -24.20 -37.45
C TYR A 733 -13.35 -22.94 -36.96
N LYS A 734 -14.69 -22.88 -37.09
CA LYS A 734 -15.48 -21.75 -36.61
C LYS A 734 -15.43 -21.68 -35.08
N ASN A 735 -15.69 -22.80 -34.40
CA ASN A 735 -15.62 -22.84 -32.94
C ASN A 735 -14.18 -22.85 -32.43
N LEU A 736 -13.24 -23.45 -33.18
CA LEU A 736 -11.82 -23.32 -32.90
C LEU A 736 -11.39 -21.86 -32.78
N LEU A 737 -11.70 -21.01 -33.76
CA LEU A 737 -11.36 -19.58 -33.71
C LEU A 737 -11.98 -18.83 -32.51
N VAL A 738 -13.12 -19.30 -31.99
CA VAL A 738 -13.71 -18.74 -30.76
C VAL A 738 -12.86 -19.10 -29.55
N TYR A 739 -12.42 -20.36 -29.43
CA TYR A 739 -11.62 -20.81 -28.30
C TYR A 739 -10.15 -20.38 -28.37
N LEU A 740 -9.58 -20.21 -29.57
CA LEU A 740 -8.24 -19.61 -29.72
C LEU A 740 -8.18 -18.16 -29.23
N LYS A 741 -9.29 -17.41 -29.27
CA LYS A 741 -9.37 -16.05 -28.67
C LYS A 741 -9.46 -16.07 -27.15
N LYS A 742 -9.68 -17.25 -26.55
CA LYS A 742 -9.69 -17.45 -25.10
C LYS A 742 -8.30 -17.84 -24.56
N ASP A 743 -7.31 -17.97 -25.44
CA ASP A 743 -5.90 -18.10 -25.08
C ASP A 743 -5.29 -16.72 -24.75
N TYR A 744 -5.50 -16.28 -23.50
CA TYR A 744 -5.13 -14.91 -23.09
C TYR A 744 -3.63 -14.69 -22.92
N ASP A 745 -2.90 -15.73 -22.52
CA ASP A 745 -1.46 -15.67 -22.37
C ASP A 745 -0.71 -16.09 -23.64
N GLN A 746 -1.45 -16.45 -24.70
CA GLN A 746 -0.95 -16.81 -26.01
C GLN A 746 -0.06 -18.05 -26.01
N SER A 747 -0.25 -18.93 -25.02
CA SER A 747 0.60 -20.08 -24.74
C SER A 747 0.50 -21.21 -25.78
N TYR A 748 -0.63 -21.34 -26.48
CA TYR A 748 -0.85 -22.44 -27.44
C TYR A 748 -1.51 -22.03 -28.75
N SER A 749 -2.15 -20.86 -28.84
CA SER A 749 -2.94 -20.48 -30.02
C SER A 749 -2.09 -20.20 -31.26
N GLY A 750 -0.82 -19.84 -31.09
CA GLY A 750 0.10 -19.54 -32.18
C GLY A 750 0.23 -20.70 -33.19
N ILE A 751 0.34 -21.96 -32.72
CA ILE A 751 0.47 -23.10 -33.64
C ILE A 751 -0.80 -23.27 -34.49
N TYR A 752 -1.99 -23.13 -33.89
CA TYR A 752 -3.26 -23.25 -34.60
C TYR A 752 -3.51 -22.09 -35.57
N TYR A 753 -3.24 -20.84 -35.16
CA TYR A 753 -3.37 -19.70 -36.07
C TYR A 753 -2.39 -19.82 -37.25
N GLY A 754 -1.17 -20.29 -37.03
CA GLY A 754 -0.20 -20.58 -38.08
C GLY A 754 -0.77 -21.51 -39.15
N ILE A 755 -1.27 -22.68 -38.73
CA ILE A 755 -1.85 -23.70 -39.61
C ILE A 755 -3.09 -23.15 -40.34
N ILE A 756 -4.01 -22.50 -39.62
CA ILE A 756 -5.27 -22.04 -40.18
C ILE A 756 -5.07 -20.97 -41.25
N TYR A 757 -4.17 -20.00 -41.04
CA TYR A 757 -3.86 -18.97 -42.02
C TYR A 757 -3.01 -19.50 -43.20
N GLU A 758 -2.18 -20.50 -42.98
CA GLU A 758 -1.40 -21.14 -44.05
C GLU A 758 -2.31 -21.88 -45.03
N HIS A 759 -3.26 -22.67 -44.52
CA HIS A 759 -4.10 -23.55 -45.34
C HIS A 759 -5.49 -22.96 -45.64
N GLY A 760 -5.83 -21.79 -45.09
CA GLY A 760 -7.15 -21.17 -45.28
C GLY A 760 -8.30 -21.93 -44.60
N MET A 761 -8.05 -22.52 -43.43
CA MET A 761 -9.03 -23.35 -42.72
C MET A 761 -10.04 -22.51 -41.92
N GLY A 762 -11.13 -22.10 -42.58
CA GLY A 762 -12.14 -21.23 -41.94
C GLY A 762 -11.77 -19.74 -41.95
N VAL A 763 -10.65 -19.37 -42.58
CA VAL A 763 -10.23 -17.99 -42.88
C VAL A 763 -9.63 -17.92 -44.28
N LYS A 764 -9.43 -16.70 -44.82
CA LYS A 764 -8.67 -16.52 -46.06
C LYS A 764 -7.18 -16.80 -45.79
N THR A 765 -6.53 -17.51 -46.70
CA THR A 765 -5.07 -17.73 -46.66
C THR A 765 -4.31 -16.42 -46.53
N ASP A 766 -3.37 -16.37 -45.58
CA ASP A 766 -2.51 -15.23 -45.29
C ASP A 766 -1.16 -15.73 -44.75
N LEU A 767 -0.20 -15.95 -45.65
CA LEU A 767 1.10 -16.52 -45.33
C LEU A 767 1.94 -15.61 -44.41
N LYS A 768 1.74 -14.29 -44.48
CA LYS A 768 2.42 -13.34 -43.58
C LYS A 768 1.96 -13.53 -42.15
N LYS A 769 0.65 -13.67 -41.93
CA LYS A 769 0.11 -13.98 -40.61
C LYS A 769 0.52 -15.37 -40.15
N ALA A 770 0.48 -16.36 -41.02
CA ALA A 770 0.90 -17.72 -40.70
C ALA A 770 2.34 -17.78 -40.17
N ILE A 771 3.28 -17.15 -40.89
CA ILE A 771 4.69 -17.05 -40.47
C ILE A 771 4.82 -16.35 -39.12
N LYS A 772 4.13 -15.22 -38.91
CA LYS A 772 4.15 -14.50 -37.63
C LYS A 772 3.69 -15.40 -36.47
N TYR A 773 2.60 -16.14 -36.66
CA TYR A 773 2.06 -17.03 -35.64
C TYR A 773 2.93 -18.27 -35.40
N TYR A 774 3.62 -18.78 -36.41
CA TYR A 774 4.65 -19.82 -36.22
C TYR A 774 5.85 -19.30 -35.41
N GLU A 775 6.33 -18.09 -35.68
CA GLU A 775 7.39 -17.46 -34.86
C GLU A 775 6.93 -17.27 -33.40
N GLN A 776 5.67 -16.86 -33.21
CA GLN A 776 5.05 -16.71 -31.89
C GLN A 776 4.93 -18.05 -31.15
N ALA A 777 4.45 -19.11 -31.81
CA ALA A 777 4.29 -20.43 -31.21
C ALA A 777 5.60 -20.93 -30.60
N ASN A 778 6.70 -20.79 -31.35
CA ASN A 778 8.05 -21.17 -30.93
C ASN A 778 8.69 -20.26 -29.88
N THR A 779 8.02 -19.18 -29.48
CA THR A 779 8.43 -18.38 -28.31
C THR A 779 7.96 -19.03 -27.01
N TYR A 780 6.84 -19.78 -27.03
CA TYR A 780 6.24 -20.40 -25.85
C TYR A 780 6.57 -21.88 -25.71
N SER A 781 6.61 -22.64 -26.81
CA SER A 781 6.94 -24.06 -26.82
C SER A 781 7.62 -24.45 -28.12
N ALA A 782 8.49 -25.46 -28.11
CA ALA A 782 9.21 -25.86 -29.31
C ALA A 782 8.31 -26.76 -30.18
N TYR A 783 7.73 -26.19 -31.24
CA TYR A 783 6.91 -26.90 -32.20
C TYR A 783 7.72 -27.25 -33.45
N GLU A 784 7.97 -28.54 -33.66
CA GLU A 784 8.71 -29.05 -34.82
C GLU A 784 8.08 -28.59 -36.13
N TYR A 785 6.77 -28.78 -36.29
CA TYR A 785 6.04 -28.38 -37.50
C TYR A 785 6.22 -26.89 -37.80
N ALA A 786 5.99 -26.00 -36.82
CA ALA A 786 6.16 -24.56 -37.01
C ALA A 786 7.60 -24.21 -37.41
N THR A 787 8.58 -24.87 -36.80
CA THR A 787 10.00 -24.68 -37.09
C THR A 787 10.35 -25.08 -38.53
N GLN A 788 9.88 -26.26 -38.98
CA GLN A 788 10.07 -26.73 -40.36
C GLN A 788 9.41 -25.78 -41.37
N ARG A 789 8.19 -25.30 -41.09
CA ARG A 789 7.52 -24.31 -41.95
C ARG A 789 8.29 -23.00 -42.01
N LEU A 790 8.81 -22.50 -40.89
CA LEU A 790 9.63 -21.28 -40.86
C LEU A 790 10.93 -21.44 -41.65
N MET A 791 11.61 -22.59 -41.54
CA MET A 791 12.79 -22.89 -42.33
C MET A 791 12.47 -22.93 -43.83
N TYR A 792 11.38 -23.58 -44.22
CA TYR A 792 10.90 -23.58 -45.61
C TYR A 792 10.67 -22.15 -46.13
N TYR A 793 9.91 -21.33 -45.39
CA TYR A 793 9.60 -19.97 -45.83
C TYR A 793 10.81 -19.05 -45.94
N PHE A 794 11.78 -19.16 -45.02
CA PHE A 794 12.97 -18.31 -45.05
C PHE A 794 14.11 -18.85 -45.93
N GLY A 795 14.12 -20.16 -46.25
CA GLY A 795 15.14 -20.78 -47.11
C GLY A 795 14.73 -20.89 -48.57
N GLU A 796 13.53 -21.41 -48.82
CA GLU A 796 13.08 -21.89 -50.14
C GLU A 796 12.01 -21.00 -50.79
N ASP A 797 11.12 -20.39 -50.01
CA ASP A 797 10.03 -19.56 -50.56
C ASP A 797 10.56 -18.22 -51.11
N PRO A 798 10.42 -17.94 -52.43
CA PRO A 798 10.97 -16.73 -53.04
C PRO A 798 10.39 -15.43 -52.48
N ALA A 799 9.17 -15.44 -51.93
CA ALA A 799 8.49 -14.26 -51.42
C ALA A 799 8.93 -13.89 -49.99
N PHE A 800 9.43 -14.85 -49.22
CA PHE A 800 9.77 -14.67 -47.81
C PHE A 800 11.24 -14.95 -47.48
N LYS A 801 12.04 -15.37 -48.46
CA LYS A 801 13.45 -15.73 -48.31
C LYS A 801 14.23 -14.73 -47.46
N ASN A 802 14.88 -15.24 -46.41
CA ASN A 802 15.69 -14.45 -45.48
C ASN A 802 16.75 -15.35 -44.81
N GLU A 803 17.98 -15.27 -45.30
CA GLU A 803 19.09 -16.14 -44.87
C GLU A 803 19.37 -16.06 -43.36
N LYS A 804 19.30 -14.86 -42.77
CA LYS A 804 19.52 -14.68 -41.32
C LYS A 804 18.44 -15.39 -40.49
N LYS A 805 17.17 -15.26 -40.90
CA LYS A 805 16.06 -15.93 -40.21
C LYS A 805 16.07 -17.44 -40.45
N TYR A 806 16.46 -17.90 -41.64
CA TYR A 806 16.66 -19.32 -41.93
C TYR A 806 17.69 -19.93 -40.98
N LEU A 807 18.90 -19.33 -40.89
CA LEU A 807 19.95 -19.81 -39.98
C LEU A 807 19.51 -19.80 -38.51
N LYS A 808 18.74 -18.78 -38.08
CA LYS A 808 18.15 -18.75 -36.73
C LYS A 808 17.28 -19.97 -36.46
N TRP A 809 16.37 -20.29 -37.39
CA TRP A 809 15.42 -21.40 -37.21
C TRP A 809 16.06 -22.77 -37.43
N SER A 810 17.08 -22.90 -38.29
CA SER A 810 17.92 -24.10 -38.39
C SER A 810 18.66 -24.38 -37.08
N ALA A 811 19.27 -23.37 -36.45
CA ALA A 811 19.92 -23.53 -35.15
C ALA A 811 18.90 -23.86 -34.04
N PHE A 812 17.69 -23.30 -34.11
CA PHE A 812 16.60 -23.65 -33.20
C PHE A 812 16.16 -25.11 -33.37
N ALA A 813 16.04 -25.61 -34.60
CA ALA A 813 15.72 -27.01 -34.90
C ALA A 813 16.79 -27.97 -34.36
N GLU A 814 18.08 -27.68 -34.62
CA GLU A 814 19.21 -28.47 -34.13
C GLU A 814 19.22 -28.54 -32.58
N LYS A 815 19.00 -27.40 -31.91
CA LYS A 815 18.95 -27.33 -30.44
C LYS A 815 17.86 -28.24 -29.84
N HIS A 816 16.73 -28.42 -30.52
CA HIS A 816 15.60 -29.20 -30.02
C HIS A 816 15.49 -30.59 -30.67
N GLY A 817 16.44 -30.98 -31.52
CA GLY A 817 16.49 -32.30 -32.16
C GLY A 817 15.41 -32.53 -33.22
N PHE A 818 14.95 -31.47 -33.89
CA PHE A 818 13.94 -31.57 -34.95
C PHE A 818 14.53 -32.01 -36.28
N GLU A 819 13.77 -32.76 -37.08
CA GLU A 819 14.20 -33.17 -38.43
C GLU A 819 14.27 -31.95 -39.37
N THR A 820 15.39 -31.80 -40.07
CA THR A 820 15.75 -30.63 -40.90
C THR A 820 15.75 -30.92 -42.40
N ASP A 821 15.52 -32.17 -42.80
CA ASP A 821 15.68 -32.67 -44.18
C ASP A 821 14.44 -32.52 -45.07
#